data_AF-A0A954KG18-F1
#
_entry.id   AF-A0A954KG18-F1
#
_cell.length_a   1.000
_cell.length_b   1.000
_cell.length_c   1.000
_cell.angle_alpha   90.00
_cell.angle_beta   90.00
_cell.angle_gamma   90.00
#
_symmetry.space_group_name_H-M   'P 1'
#
loop_
_entity.id
_entity.type
_entity.pdbx_description
1 polymer ?
#
loop_
_entity_poly.entity_id
_entity_poly.type
_entity_poly.pdbx_seq_one_letter_code
_entity_poly.pdbx_strand_id
1 'polypeptide(L)'
;MKPLAVIVTSMVAFVMAAGLAMSKAPSSSQPELLKPQVHTVKPHAKAENEIQGLLISAVPGDVIQLDAGTYEFVQEVISTQNNITIRGRGSDKTILSFRNQNAGSKGIEATGDAFVIEDLAVEDTIGNAIKVLGANGVTFRGVRTEWTGGPKASNGAYGLYPVQCQNVLIEDCVAIGASDAGIYVGQSKNIIVRRSRAEFNVAGIEIENSINSDVYENVATNNTGGLLIFDLPGLEVSNGSQCRVFDNKIFKNNHPNFAPVGNIVASVPPGTGITVMAFDDVEIFNNEITDNDTFSVGVYSYYLTGLPVKDENYSPFCSRISVHENVITGGGKNPGGSRKDWLQAVVGDQVAQVFYDGAVNPGSLVDGKFPKEEGLLLWNNGENVDIVNINLLEMENGDPANARVDRDISHYTGKSEPLAAVQLDDHPKIDTNDAQLVALYRAAPEKLSEYGLFKGNGSTQEPAEGVIPYDMNTELFADYATKHRFVRVPEGASAKYTEDGEFEFPIGTLLVKTFGFLHDMTDPSQGETLIETRVIKHEPSGWYGFTYVWNEDQTDATLSLGGGTDDLSWIDSHGNDRTNNYIIPNANQCKSCHVVGDKFRPLGPKARNLNRDYDYADGTHNQLAYWSHAGILSDAASPEVAPRAAQSDDPSTGSVDERSRAWLDVNCAHCHSATGAARTSGLDLSYHQQDATKLGIMKSPVAAGRGSGGRKFGIVPGKPDESILLYRLDSTEPGVMMPELPRRLIDEEGVALIREWIEQMPDHHPTINTNGE
;
A
#
# COMPACT_ATOMS: atom_id res chain seq x y z
N MET A 1 -58.09 -30.72 -65.86
CA MET A 1 -57.99 -30.97 -64.40
C MET A 1 -57.58 -29.67 -63.72
N LYS A 2 -58.35 -29.26 -62.71
CA LYS A 2 -58.21 -28.07 -61.82
C LYS A 2 -56.88 -28.10 -61.02
N PRO A 3 -56.46 -27.05 -60.25
CA PRO A 3 -56.73 -25.59 -60.34
C PRO A 3 -55.56 -24.62 -59.92
N LEU A 4 -55.78 -23.31 -60.19
CA LEU A 4 -55.53 -22.03 -59.44
C LEU A 4 -54.31 -21.85 -58.50
N ALA A 5 -53.68 -20.67 -58.34
CA ALA A 5 -54.20 -19.28 -58.26
C ALA A 5 -53.14 -18.24 -58.73
N VAL A 6 -53.40 -17.37 -59.71
CA VAL A 6 -53.93 -15.98 -59.66
C VAL A 6 -53.19 -15.02 -58.69
N ILE A 7 -52.37 -14.13 -59.27
CA ILE A 7 -51.91 -12.86 -58.68
C ILE A 7 -52.37 -11.74 -59.62
N VAL A 8 -53.21 -10.81 -59.14
CA VAL A 8 -53.50 -9.52 -59.80
C VAL A 8 -53.63 -8.41 -58.75
N THR A 9 -52.61 -7.55 -58.73
CA THR A 9 -52.59 -6.08 -58.77
C THR A 9 -53.62 -5.22 -58.03
N SER A 10 -53.12 -4.25 -57.23
CA SER A 10 -53.50 -2.80 -57.08
C SER A 10 -52.96 -2.29 -55.72
N MET A 11 -52.53 -1.05 -55.44
CA MET A 11 -52.49 0.25 -56.13
C MET A 11 -51.57 1.20 -55.31
N VAL A 12 -50.77 2.03 -56.00
CA VAL A 12 -50.56 3.49 -55.82
C VAL A 12 -50.19 4.07 -54.43
N ALA A 13 -49.04 4.76 -54.34
CA ALA A 13 -48.95 6.24 -54.23
C ALA A 13 -47.50 6.74 -54.12
N PHE A 14 -47.20 7.77 -54.91
CA PHE A 14 -45.94 8.50 -55.00
C PHE A 14 -46.15 9.88 -54.37
N VAL A 15 -45.35 10.28 -53.39
CA VAL A 15 -45.24 11.68 -52.93
C VAL A 15 -43.76 12.02 -52.78
N MET A 16 -43.31 12.97 -53.60
CA MET A 16 -42.02 13.67 -53.43
C MET A 16 -42.16 14.74 -52.34
N ALA A 17 -41.13 14.95 -51.52
CA ALA A 17 -40.63 16.30 -51.19
C ALA A 17 -39.35 16.29 -50.32
N ALA A 18 -38.39 17.11 -50.75
CA ALA A 18 -37.41 17.88 -49.98
C ALA A 18 -36.40 17.15 -49.09
N GLY A 19 -35.23 16.83 -49.66
CA GLY A 19 -34.01 16.60 -48.88
C GLY A 19 -33.37 17.93 -48.47
N LEU A 20 -33.47 18.29 -47.19
CA LEU A 20 -32.56 19.23 -46.56
C LEU A 20 -31.21 18.52 -46.36
N ALA A 21 -30.14 19.10 -46.89
CA ALA A 21 -28.78 18.66 -46.64
C ALA A 21 -28.43 18.86 -45.17
N MET A 22 -28.47 17.79 -44.37
CA MET A 22 -27.76 17.75 -43.10
C MET A 22 -26.26 17.63 -43.39
N SER A 23 -25.50 18.63 -42.97
CA SER A 23 -24.05 18.56 -42.93
C SER A 23 -23.64 17.36 -42.09
N LYS A 24 -22.93 16.42 -42.72
CA LYS A 24 -22.22 15.34 -42.03
C LYS A 24 -21.35 15.97 -40.94
N ALA A 25 -21.61 15.62 -39.68
CA ALA A 25 -20.65 15.79 -38.60
C ALA A 25 -19.31 15.16 -39.04
N PRO A 26 -18.15 15.74 -38.66
CA PRO A 26 -16.87 15.11 -38.95
C PRO A 26 -16.90 13.70 -38.33
N SER A 27 -16.61 12.68 -39.13
CA SER A 27 -16.37 11.35 -38.59
C SER A 27 -15.23 11.47 -37.57
N SER A 28 -15.50 11.16 -36.31
CA SER A 28 -14.47 10.95 -35.30
C SER A 28 -13.57 9.82 -35.79
N SER A 29 -12.46 10.17 -36.43
CA SER A 29 -11.35 9.23 -36.59
C SER A 29 -10.95 8.80 -35.18
N GLN A 30 -11.13 7.52 -34.86
CA GLN A 30 -10.56 6.97 -33.62
C GLN A 30 -9.08 7.39 -33.56
N PRO A 31 -8.60 7.92 -32.42
CA PRO A 31 -7.19 8.25 -32.27
C PRO A 31 -6.35 7.03 -32.66
N GLU A 32 -5.34 7.23 -33.49
CA GLU A 32 -4.43 6.15 -33.90
C GLU A 32 -3.83 5.51 -32.64
N LEU A 33 -4.07 4.21 -32.43
CA LEU A 33 -3.58 3.49 -31.26
C LEU A 33 -2.06 3.60 -31.20
N LEU A 34 -1.57 4.24 -30.14
CA LEU A 34 -0.14 4.40 -29.88
C LEU A 34 0.52 3.02 -29.77
N LYS A 35 1.60 2.82 -30.53
CA LYS A 35 2.37 1.57 -30.51
C LYS A 35 3.41 1.61 -29.39
N PRO A 36 3.69 0.48 -28.73
CA PRO A 36 4.72 0.40 -27.71
C PRO A 36 6.11 0.76 -28.25
N GLN A 37 6.93 1.41 -27.44
CA GLN A 37 8.26 1.89 -27.78
C GLN A 37 9.28 1.61 -26.68
N VAL A 38 10.55 1.68 -27.06
CA VAL A 38 11.67 1.69 -26.12
C VAL A 38 12.13 3.14 -25.95
N HIS A 39 11.93 3.68 -24.75
CA HIS A 39 12.37 5.02 -24.38
C HIS A 39 13.73 4.90 -23.70
N THR A 40 14.78 5.48 -24.29
CA THR A 40 16.14 5.40 -23.73
C THR A 40 16.46 6.66 -22.94
N VAL A 41 16.76 6.50 -21.64
CA VAL A 41 17.09 7.61 -20.74
C VAL A 41 18.56 7.50 -20.31
N LYS A 42 19.29 8.60 -20.38
CA LYS A 42 20.68 8.69 -19.89
C LYS A 42 20.72 9.33 -18.50
N PRO A 43 21.79 9.13 -17.71
CA PRO A 43 21.96 9.88 -16.47
C PRO A 43 22.13 11.39 -16.74
N HIS A 44 21.30 12.22 -16.11
CA HIS A 44 21.44 13.68 -16.06
C HIS A 44 20.61 14.27 -14.91
N ALA A 45 20.80 15.56 -14.62
CA ALA A 45 20.17 16.27 -13.49
C ALA A 45 18.63 16.35 -13.52
N LYS A 46 17.98 15.95 -14.61
CA LYS A 46 16.51 15.95 -14.76
C LYS A 46 15.96 14.55 -15.05
N ALA A 47 16.78 13.51 -14.87
CA ALA A 47 16.40 12.16 -15.27
C ALA A 47 15.25 11.61 -14.43
N GLU A 48 15.14 11.97 -13.14
CA GLU A 48 13.97 11.66 -12.30
C GLU A 48 12.66 12.11 -12.98
N ASN A 49 12.56 13.39 -13.35
CA ASN A 49 11.38 13.96 -13.99
C ASN A 49 11.10 13.34 -15.36
N GLU A 50 12.14 13.06 -16.14
CA GLU A 50 12.00 12.39 -17.44
C GLU A 50 11.45 10.97 -17.28
N ILE A 51 12.01 10.17 -16.35
CA ILE A 51 11.57 8.81 -16.07
C ILE A 51 10.12 8.80 -15.58
N GLN A 52 9.77 9.65 -14.61
CA GLN A 52 8.40 9.74 -14.10
C GLN A 52 7.41 10.19 -15.17
N GLY A 53 7.79 11.17 -16.01
CA GLY A 53 6.97 11.63 -17.14
C GLY A 53 6.76 10.55 -18.21
N LEU A 54 7.80 9.76 -18.50
CA LEU A 54 7.70 8.61 -19.39
C LEU A 54 6.74 7.55 -18.80
N LEU A 55 6.85 7.21 -17.52
CA LEU A 55 5.94 6.25 -16.87
C LEU A 55 4.47 6.72 -16.84
N ILE A 56 4.22 8.03 -16.72
CA ILE A 56 2.87 8.59 -16.76
C ILE A 56 2.27 8.53 -18.18
N SER A 57 3.11 8.74 -19.20
CA SER A 57 2.69 8.80 -20.61
C SER A 57 2.94 7.51 -21.39
N ALA A 58 3.36 6.46 -20.69
CA ALA A 58 3.68 5.16 -21.26
C ALA A 58 2.41 4.41 -21.66
N VAL A 59 2.47 3.72 -22.78
CA VAL A 59 1.42 2.78 -23.21
C VAL A 59 1.80 1.35 -22.82
N PRO A 60 0.83 0.43 -22.64
CA PRO A 60 1.15 -0.96 -22.36
C PRO A 60 2.12 -1.55 -23.38
N GLY A 61 3.21 -2.14 -22.89
CA GLY A 61 4.31 -2.69 -23.66
C GLY A 61 5.53 -1.75 -23.78
N ASP A 62 5.44 -0.51 -23.30
CA ASP A 62 6.57 0.40 -23.30
C ASP A 62 7.71 -0.11 -22.39
N VAL A 63 8.93 0.13 -22.85
CA VAL A 63 10.15 -0.15 -22.10
C VAL A 63 10.84 1.17 -21.76
N ILE A 64 10.97 1.47 -20.48
CA ILE A 64 11.82 2.56 -19.99
C ILE A 64 13.23 2.00 -19.79
N GLN A 65 14.07 2.25 -20.77
CA GLN A 65 15.38 1.64 -20.90
C GLN A 65 16.46 2.62 -20.43
N LEU A 66 17.02 2.35 -19.25
CA LEU A 66 18.05 3.16 -18.62
C LEU A 66 19.43 2.73 -19.12
N ASP A 67 20.26 3.70 -19.52
CA ASP A 67 21.66 3.46 -19.83
C ASP A 67 22.50 3.23 -18.55
N ALA A 68 23.76 2.84 -18.72
CA ALA A 68 24.67 2.68 -17.60
C ALA A 68 24.99 4.05 -16.96
N GLY A 69 25.00 4.08 -15.62
CA GLY A 69 25.33 5.23 -14.79
C GLY A 69 24.44 5.33 -13.56
N THR A 70 24.64 6.39 -12.80
CA THR A 70 23.90 6.67 -11.55
C THR A 70 22.88 7.78 -11.79
N TYR A 71 21.63 7.51 -11.41
CA TYR A 71 20.50 8.40 -11.46
C TYR A 71 20.17 8.83 -10.04
N GLU A 72 20.14 10.13 -9.78
CA GLU A 72 19.80 10.68 -8.46
C GLU A 72 18.30 10.92 -8.37
N PHE A 73 17.69 10.41 -7.29
CA PHE A 73 16.29 10.60 -6.97
C PHE A 73 16.13 11.28 -5.62
N VAL A 74 15.27 12.30 -5.60
CA VAL A 74 14.80 13.01 -4.41
C VAL A 74 13.34 12.64 -4.08
N GLN A 75 12.63 12.01 -5.01
CA GLN A 75 11.25 11.55 -4.86
C GLN A 75 11.09 10.07 -5.23
N GLU A 76 10.01 9.45 -4.71
CA GLU A 76 9.56 8.11 -5.10
C GLU A 76 9.09 8.05 -6.56
N VAL A 77 9.44 6.96 -7.26
CA VAL A 77 9.01 6.68 -8.63
C VAL A 77 7.76 5.82 -8.62
N ILE A 78 6.70 6.28 -9.29
CA ILE A 78 5.40 5.57 -9.30
C ILE A 78 5.02 5.13 -10.71
N SER A 79 4.73 3.83 -10.88
CA SER A 79 4.25 3.22 -12.13
C SER A 79 2.88 2.55 -11.93
N THR A 80 1.84 3.12 -12.52
CA THR A 80 0.46 2.58 -12.41
C THR A 80 -0.03 1.90 -13.68
N GLN A 81 0.76 1.94 -14.75
CA GLN A 81 0.35 1.43 -16.05
C GLN A 81 0.64 -0.07 -16.17
N ASN A 82 -0.29 -0.81 -16.77
CA ASN A 82 -0.11 -2.23 -17.08
C ASN A 82 0.95 -2.44 -18.16
N ASN A 83 1.63 -3.58 -18.09
CA ASN A 83 2.62 -4.08 -19.03
C ASN A 83 3.77 -3.10 -19.28
N ILE A 84 4.33 -2.55 -18.21
CA ILE A 84 5.50 -1.67 -18.29
C ILE A 84 6.76 -2.45 -17.91
N THR A 85 7.83 -2.22 -18.69
CA THR A 85 9.17 -2.69 -18.34
C THR A 85 10.08 -1.52 -17.97
N ILE A 86 10.74 -1.60 -16.81
CA ILE A 86 11.89 -0.74 -16.46
C ILE A 86 13.16 -1.58 -16.56
N ARG A 87 14.08 -1.21 -17.45
CA ARG A 87 15.27 -2.02 -17.78
C ARG A 87 16.57 -1.23 -17.69
N GLY A 88 17.54 -1.73 -16.92
CA GLY A 88 18.91 -1.21 -16.89
C GLY A 88 19.90 -1.95 -17.79
N ARG A 89 21.20 -1.89 -17.44
CA ARG A 89 22.32 -2.54 -18.17
C ARG A 89 23.09 -3.55 -17.32
N GLY A 90 22.53 -3.93 -16.18
CA GLY A 90 23.13 -4.71 -15.11
C GLY A 90 23.04 -3.93 -13.80
N SER A 91 22.77 -4.62 -12.71
CA SER A 91 22.66 -4.00 -11.37
C SER A 91 24.00 -3.46 -10.82
N ASP A 92 25.10 -3.78 -11.47
CA ASP A 92 26.43 -3.20 -11.25
C ASP A 92 26.69 -1.94 -12.11
N LYS A 93 25.84 -1.65 -13.10
CA LYS A 93 26.05 -0.59 -14.11
C LYS A 93 24.98 0.49 -14.12
N THR A 94 23.73 0.14 -13.82
CA THR A 94 22.61 1.09 -13.77
C THR A 94 22.14 1.19 -12.33
N ILE A 95 22.35 2.35 -11.71
CA ILE A 95 22.07 2.59 -10.28
C ILE A 95 21.07 3.73 -10.15
N LEU A 96 19.98 3.48 -9.44
CA LEU A 96 19.01 4.49 -9.02
C LEU A 96 19.28 4.77 -7.54
N SER A 97 19.89 5.92 -7.25
CA SER A 97 20.26 6.31 -5.89
C SER A 97 19.20 7.23 -5.28
N PHE A 98 18.68 6.82 -4.12
CA PHE A 98 17.70 7.56 -3.32
C PHE A 98 18.32 8.16 -2.06
N ARG A 99 19.65 8.28 -2.02
CA ARG A 99 20.39 8.83 -0.88
C ARG A 99 19.90 10.21 -0.43
N ASN A 100 19.39 11.00 -1.38
CA ASN A 100 18.86 12.34 -1.15
C ASN A 100 17.32 12.40 -1.21
N GLN A 101 16.65 11.25 -1.14
CA GLN A 101 15.20 11.17 -1.09
C GLN A 101 14.69 12.06 0.06
N ASN A 102 13.72 12.89 -0.24
CA ASN A 102 13.06 13.71 0.77
C ASN A 102 11.54 13.62 0.66
N ALA A 103 10.98 13.03 -0.41
CA ALA A 103 9.55 12.81 -0.56
C ALA A 103 9.23 11.37 -0.95
N GLY A 104 8.04 10.93 -0.56
CA GLY A 104 7.67 9.52 -0.60
C GLY A 104 8.47 8.70 0.39
N SER A 105 8.20 7.40 0.43
CA SER A 105 8.94 6.50 1.33
C SER A 105 9.45 5.26 0.62
N LYS A 106 9.24 5.11 -0.69
CA LYS A 106 9.69 3.96 -1.45
C LYS A 106 10.67 4.46 -2.52
N GLY A 107 11.53 3.58 -3.02
CA GLY A 107 12.28 3.90 -4.24
C GLY A 107 11.35 3.87 -5.45
N ILE A 108 10.71 2.71 -5.65
CA ILE A 108 9.76 2.48 -6.73
C ILE A 108 8.48 1.84 -6.16
N GLU A 109 7.31 2.38 -6.50
CA GLU A 109 6.01 1.75 -6.30
C GLU A 109 5.35 1.45 -7.65
N ALA A 110 4.87 0.21 -7.83
CA ALA A 110 4.11 -0.18 -9.00
C ALA A 110 2.81 -0.91 -8.65
N THR A 111 1.77 -0.72 -9.46
CA THR A 111 0.45 -1.34 -9.27
C THR A 111 -0.13 -2.00 -10.52
N GLY A 112 0.48 -1.78 -11.69
CA GLY A 112 -0.01 -2.32 -12.95
C GLY A 112 0.34 -3.80 -13.14
N ASP A 113 -0.56 -4.54 -13.78
CA ASP A 113 -0.34 -5.93 -14.20
C ASP A 113 0.83 -6.05 -15.18
N ALA A 114 1.43 -7.23 -15.30
CA ALA A 114 2.55 -7.50 -16.20
C ALA A 114 3.75 -6.55 -16.00
N PHE A 115 3.96 -6.07 -14.77
CA PHE A 115 5.09 -5.19 -14.45
C PHE A 115 6.41 -5.97 -14.43
N VAL A 116 7.40 -5.47 -15.19
CA VAL A 116 8.75 -6.03 -15.25
C VAL A 116 9.76 -4.99 -14.82
N ILE A 117 10.64 -5.35 -13.90
CA ILE A 117 11.83 -4.58 -13.58
C ILE A 117 13.07 -5.47 -13.67
N GLU A 118 14.07 -5.03 -14.44
CA GLU A 118 15.24 -5.86 -14.71
C GLU A 118 16.56 -5.10 -14.86
N ASP A 119 17.65 -5.79 -14.49
CA ASP A 119 19.04 -5.40 -14.75
C ASP A 119 19.44 -4.01 -14.21
N LEU A 120 19.03 -3.66 -12.99
CA LEU A 120 19.37 -2.38 -12.34
C LEU A 120 19.50 -2.52 -10.81
N ALA A 121 20.04 -1.49 -10.17
CA ALA A 121 20.07 -1.37 -8.72
C ALA A 121 19.23 -0.21 -8.20
N VAL A 122 18.61 -0.41 -7.04
CA VAL A 122 17.95 0.63 -6.23
C VAL A 122 18.69 0.73 -4.91
N GLU A 123 19.23 1.91 -4.61
CA GLU A 123 20.10 2.15 -3.46
C GLU A 123 19.57 3.22 -2.51
N ASP A 124 19.78 3.00 -1.22
CA ASP A 124 19.66 4.01 -0.15
C ASP A 124 18.28 4.68 -0.04
N THR A 125 17.20 3.94 -0.27
CA THR A 125 15.83 4.45 -0.08
C THR A 125 15.53 4.71 1.40
N ILE A 126 14.73 5.73 1.69
CA ILE A 126 14.32 6.05 3.07
C ILE A 126 13.44 4.94 3.67
N GLY A 127 12.54 4.36 2.87
CA GLY A 127 11.76 3.18 3.23
C GLY A 127 11.99 2.09 2.19
N ASN A 128 10.94 1.39 1.77
CA ASN A 128 11.06 0.19 0.92
C ASN A 128 11.78 0.47 -0.41
N ALA A 129 12.59 -0.46 -0.90
CA ALA A 129 13.29 -0.22 -2.15
C ALA A 129 12.35 -0.32 -3.36
N ILE A 130 11.70 -1.47 -3.58
CA ILE A 130 10.74 -1.66 -4.68
C ILE A 130 9.50 -2.38 -4.17
N LYS A 131 8.35 -1.69 -4.20
CA LYS A 131 7.04 -2.25 -3.83
C LYS A 131 6.18 -2.46 -5.08
N VAL A 132 5.57 -3.64 -5.19
CA VAL A 132 4.54 -3.92 -6.20
C VAL A 132 3.28 -4.38 -5.48
N LEU A 133 2.17 -3.68 -5.68
CA LEU A 133 0.93 -3.90 -4.94
C LEU A 133 -0.20 -4.33 -5.87
N GLY A 134 -0.81 -5.48 -5.60
CA GLY A 134 -2.07 -5.86 -6.24
C GLY A 134 -1.97 -6.38 -7.67
N ALA A 135 -0.77 -6.46 -8.25
CA ALA A 135 -0.57 -6.78 -9.66
C ALA A 135 -0.51 -8.30 -9.96
N ASN A 136 -0.95 -8.69 -11.14
CA ASN A 136 -0.78 -10.03 -11.72
C ASN A 136 0.34 -10.04 -12.77
N GLY A 137 1.25 -11.02 -12.70
CA GLY A 137 2.35 -11.19 -13.65
C GLY A 137 3.55 -10.29 -13.33
N VAL A 138 3.99 -10.28 -12.07
CA VAL A 138 5.10 -9.43 -11.62
C VAL A 138 6.43 -10.13 -11.85
N THR A 139 7.41 -9.43 -12.43
CA THR A 139 8.76 -9.97 -12.64
C THR A 139 9.85 -9.03 -12.14
N PHE A 140 10.68 -9.54 -11.23
CA PHE A 140 11.96 -8.96 -10.85
C PHE A 140 13.07 -9.86 -11.40
N ARG A 141 13.98 -9.31 -12.21
CA ARG A 141 15.07 -10.08 -12.82
C ARG A 141 16.41 -9.35 -12.75
N GLY A 142 17.43 -9.93 -12.13
CA GLY A 142 18.76 -9.30 -12.13
C GLY A 142 18.80 -7.97 -11.36
N VAL A 143 17.84 -7.75 -10.46
CA VAL A 143 17.70 -6.50 -9.69
C VAL A 143 18.47 -6.59 -8.38
N ARG A 144 19.17 -5.50 -8.02
CA ARG A 144 19.79 -5.35 -6.69
C ARG A 144 19.07 -4.28 -5.88
N THR A 145 18.74 -4.58 -4.63
CA THR A 145 18.34 -3.57 -3.64
C THR A 145 19.38 -3.52 -2.53
N GLU A 146 19.82 -2.32 -2.15
CA GLU A 146 20.89 -2.17 -1.18
C GLU A 146 20.80 -0.89 -0.36
N TRP A 147 20.93 -1.02 0.97
CA TRP A 147 21.31 0.10 1.83
C TRP A 147 22.82 0.09 2.00
N THR A 148 23.51 0.93 1.23
CA THR A 148 24.97 0.92 1.07
C THR A 148 25.71 1.30 2.36
N GLY A 149 25.00 1.93 3.29
CA GLY A 149 25.48 2.23 4.64
C GLY A 149 25.51 1.03 5.60
N GLY A 150 25.15 -0.17 5.13
CA GLY A 150 25.07 -1.39 5.91
C GLY A 150 23.79 -1.50 6.77
N PRO A 151 23.65 -2.59 7.55
CA PRO A 151 22.46 -2.89 8.33
C PRO A 151 22.18 -1.87 9.43
N LYS A 152 21.01 -1.23 9.38
CA LYS A 152 20.55 -0.27 10.40
C LYS A 152 19.04 -0.37 10.58
N ALA A 153 18.58 -0.17 11.81
CA ALA A 153 17.14 -0.04 12.10
C ALA A 153 16.48 1.14 11.37
N SER A 154 17.27 2.10 10.89
CA SER A 154 16.83 3.24 10.10
C SER A 154 16.67 2.96 8.60
N ASN A 155 17.06 1.77 8.13
CA ASN A 155 16.90 1.41 6.72
C ASN A 155 15.41 1.15 6.40
N GLY A 156 15.11 1.00 5.12
CA GLY A 156 13.79 0.55 4.71
C GLY A 156 13.50 -0.88 5.14
N ALA A 157 12.21 -1.17 5.33
CA ALA A 157 11.76 -2.48 5.78
C ALA A 157 12.03 -3.55 4.73
N TYR A 158 11.60 -3.31 3.48
CA TYR A 158 11.64 -4.34 2.45
C TYR A 158 12.49 -3.94 1.23
N GLY A 159 13.35 -4.85 0.77
CA GLY A 159 14.09 -4.70 -0.48
C GLY A 159 13.18 -4.91 -1.70
N LEU A 160 12.92 -6.17 -2.05
CA LEU A 160 11.92 -6.55 -3.05
C LEU A 160 10.61 -6.86 -2.35
N TYR A 161 9.52 -6.17 -2.73
CA TYR A 161 8.25 -6.22 -2.00
C TYR A 161 7.01 -6.33 -2.91
N PRO A 162 6.81 -7.46 -3.62
CA PRO A 162 5.48 -7.83 -4.11
C PRO A 162 4.53 -8.19 -2.96
N VAL A 163 3.34 -7.58 -2.97
CA VAL A 163 2.30 -7.84 -1.97
C VAL A 163 0.92 -7.82 -2.58
N GLN A 164 0.09 -8.80 -2.22
CA GLN A 164 -1.22 -9.04 -2.85
C GLN A 164 -1.13 -9.25 -4.36
N CYS A 165 -0.04 -9.87 -4.81
CA CYS A 165 0.22 -10.13 -6.21
C CYS A 165 -0.16 -11.57 -6.60
N GLN A 166 -0.30 -11.78 -7.90
CA GLN A 166 -0.46 -13.10 -8.49
C GLN A 166 0.61 -13.34 -9.55
N ASN A 167 1.06 -14.59 -9.69
CA ASN A 167 2.05 -15.00 -10.69
C ASN A 167 3.35 -14.17 -10.58
N VAL A 168 4.01 -14.30 -9.43
CA VAL A 168 5.20 -13.52 -9.07
C VAL A 168 6.45 -14.31 -9.40
N LEU A 169 7.36 -13.72 -10.18
CA LEU A 169 8.70 -14.24 -10.45
C LEU A 169 9.76 -13.28 -9.90
N ILE A 170 10.58 -13.78 -8.97
CA ILE A 170 11.81 -13.13 -8.53
C ILE A 170 12.97 -14.05 -8.91
N GLU A 171 13.84 -13.60 -9.81
CA GLU A 171 14.98 -14.39 -10.24
C GLU A 171 16.27 -13.60 -10.40
N ASP A 172 17.40 -14.22 -10.04
CA ASP A 172 18.73 -13.66 -10.22
C ASP A 172 18.91 -12.30 -9.49
N CYS A 173 18.17 -12.09 -8.41
CA CYS A 173 18.14 -10.83 -7.65
C CYS A 173 19.07 -10.84 -6.44
N VAL A 174 19.39 -9.64 -5.94
CA VAL A 174 20.21 -9.44 -4.73
C VAL A 174 19.52 -8.43 -3.80
N ALA A 175 19.44 -8.73 -2.50
CA ALA A 175 18.88 -7.83 -1.50
C ALA A 175 19.77 -7.72 -0.25
N ILE A 176 20.16 -6.49 0.10
CA ILE A 176 21.19 -6.23 1.12
C ILE A 176 20.78 -5.12 2.08
N GLY A 177 20.77 -5.41 3.38
CA GLY A 177 20.67 -4.40 4.43
C GLY A 177 19.27 -3.95 4.82
N ALA A 178 18.21 -4.66 4.42
CA ALA A 178 16.83 -4.35 4.78
C ALA A 178 16.59 -4.52 6.29
N SER A 179 15.86 -3.58 6.91
CA SER A 179 15.54 -3.63 8.35
C SER A 179 14.46 -4.63 8.72
N ASP A 180 13.78 -5.19 7.71
CA ASP A 180 12.79 -6.25 7.85
C ASP A 180 13.22 -7.42 6.94
N ALA A 181 12.73 -7.52 5.71
CA ALA A 181 13.11 -8.57 4.77
C ALA A 181 13.83 -8.07 3.51
N GLY A 182 14.90 -8.75 3.12
CA GLY A 182 15.60 -8.46 1.86
C GLY A 182 14.70 -8.74 0.66
N ILE A 183 14.19 -9.98 0.57
CA ILE A 183 13.21 -10.40 -0.42
C ILE A 183 11.94 -10.79 0.34
N TYR A 184 10.87 -10.03 0.17
CA TYR A 184 9.59 -10.26 0.83
C TYR A 184 8.50 -10.54 -0.20
N VAL A 185 7.71 -11.57 0.01
CA VAL A 185 6.48 -11.83 -0.76
C VAL A 185 5.33 -12.04 0.21
N GLY A 186 4.36 -11.12 0.22
CA GLY A 186 3.26 -11.13 1.19
C GLY A 186 1.89 -11.25 0.54
N GLN A 187 0.96 -11.95 1.18
CA GLN A 187 -0.46 -11.98 0.78
C GLN A 187 -0.68 -12.36 -0.70
N SER A 188 0.23 -13.12 -1.30
CA SER A 188 0.32 -13.33 -2.75
C SER A 188 0.07 -14.80 -3.15
N LYS A 189 -0.11 -15.05 -4.45
CA LYS A 189 -0.39 -16.40 -4.96
C LYS A 189 0.44 -16.75 -6.20
N ASN A 190 0.85 -18.02 -6.31
CA ASN A 190 1.68 -18.55 -7.40
C ASN A 190 3.01 -17.79 -7.49
N ILE A 191 3.96 -18.19 -6.65
CA ILE A 191 5.18 -17.43 -6.41
C ILE A 191 6.39 -18.31 -6.72
N ILE A 192 7.36 -17.75 -7.45
CA ILE A 192 8.67 -18.35 -7.64
C ILE A 192 9.74 -17.34 -7.21
N VAL A 193 10.57 -17.73 -6.23
CA VAL A 193 11.78 -17.01 -5.83
C VAL A 193 12.98 -17.91 -6.07
N ARG A 194 13.85 -17.54 -7.02
CA ARG A 194 14.98 -18.40 -7.40
C ARG A 194 16.29 -17.69 -7.69
N ARG A 195 17.40 -18.42 -7.57
CA ARG A 195 18.75 -17.97 -7.94
C ARG A 195 19.13 -16.60 -7.37
N SER A 196 18.55 -16.24 -6.23
CA SER A 196 18.70 -14.92 -5.64
C SER A 196 19.57 -14.98 -4.38
N ARG A 197 20.15 -13.83 -4.01
CA ARG A 197 20.99 -13.69 -2.82
C ARG A 197 20.39 -12.67 -1.85
N ALA A 198 20.17 -13.09 -0.60
CA ALA A 198 19.77 -12.20 0.47
C ALA A 198 20.82 -12.22 1.59
N GLU A 199 21.39 -11.06 1.92
CA GLU A 199 22.42 -10.95 2.95
C GLU A 199 22.32 -9.68 3.78
N PHE A 200 22.75 -9.76 5.05
CA PHE A 200 22.75 -8.63 5.98
C PHE A 200 21.39 -7.99 6.24
N ASN A 201 20.30 -8.73 6.04
CA ASN A 201 18.93 -8.32 6.38
C ASN A 201 18.53 -8.87 7.77
N VAL A 202 17.38 -8.45 8.30
CA VAL A 202 16.78 -9.17 9.44
C VAL A 202 16.29 -10.53 8.95
N ALA A 203 15.31 -10.55 8.06
CA ALA A 203 14.89 -11.71 7.29
C ALA A 203 15.59 -11.69 5.92
N GLY A 204 16.27 -12.78 5.54
CA GLY A 204 16.84 -12.90 4.20
C GLY A 204 15.73 -12.94 3.15
N ILE A 205 14.94 -14.02 3.17
CA ILE A 205 13.77 -14.22 2.32
C ILE A 205 12.56 -14.46 3.21
N GLU A 206 11.43 -13.86 2.88
CA GLU A 206 10.18 -14.00 3.62
C GLU A 206 8.99 -14.29 2.70
N ILE A 207 8.22 -15.32 3.06
CA ILE A 207 6.93 -15.69 2.46
C ILE A 207 5.86 -15.53 3.54
N GLU A 208 5.08 -14.45 3.45
CA GLU A 208 4.07 -14.10 4.45
C GLU A 208 2.66 -14.31 3.87
N ASN A 209 1.76 -14.98 4.60
CA ASN A 209 0.32 -15.00 4.26
C ASN A 209 0.01 -15.38 2.81
N SER A 210 0.82 -16.26 2.20
CA SER A 210 0.83 -16.49 0.75
C SER A 210 0.49 -17.93 0.39
N ILE A 211 -0.01 -18.14 -0.82
CA ILE A 211 -0.48 -19.47 -1.27
C ILE A 211 0.30 -19.93 -2.49
N ASN A 212 0.79 -21.17 -2.46
CA ASN A 212 1.46 -21.84 -3.58
C ASN A 212 2.76 -21.14 -4.01
N SER A 213 3.87 -21.47 -3.32
CA SER A 213 5.18 -20.85 -3.50
C SER A 213 6.32 -21.84 -3.63
N ASP A 214 7.26 -21.54 -4.54
CA ASP A 214 8.53 -22.24 -4.74
C ASP A 214 9.69 -21.30 -4.43
N VAL A 215 10.52 -21.66 -3.44
CA VAL A 215 11.72 -20.89 -3.07
C VAL A 215 12.93 -21.79 -3.22
N TYR A 216 13.72 -21.60 -4.29
CA TYR A 216 14.81 -22.53 -4.62
C TYR A 216 16.07 -21.94 -5.26
N GLU A 217 17.19 -22.65 -5.16
CA GLU A 217 18.50 -22.20 -5.68
C GLU A 217 18.96 -20.84 -5.12
N ASN A 218 18.43 -20.41 -3.97
CA ASN A 218 18.80 -19.14 -3.36
C ASN A 218 19.96 -19.28 -2.38
N VAL A 219 20.59 -18.15 -2.07
CA VAL A 219 21.61 -18.01 -1.03
C VAL A 219 21.12 -17.03 0.03
N ALA A 220 20.90 -17.51 1.24
CA ALA A 220 20.57 -16.67 2.41
C ALA A 220 21.68 -16.78 3.45
N THR A 221 22.44 -15.69 3.65
CA THR A 221 23.59 -15.69 4.56
C THR A 221 23.80 -14.36 5.27
N ASN A 222 24.42 -14.39 6.46
CA ASN A 222 24.69 -13.19 7.26
C ASN A 222 23.45 -12.35 7.58
N ASN A 223 22.25 -12.93 7.53
CA ASN A 223 21.02 -12.30 8.01
C ASN A 223 20.83 -12.57 9.52
N THR A 224 19.77 -12.04 10.13
CA THR A 224 19.32 -12.49 11.47
C THR A 224 18.62 -13.85 11.38
N GLY A 225 17.72 -13.98 10.41
CA GLY A 225 17.05 -15.20 9.98
C GLY A 225 17.23 -15.41 8.48
N GLY A 226 17.51 -16.63 8.05
CA GLY A 226 17.75 -16.95 6.65
C GLY A 226 16.50 -16.87 5.78
N LEU A 227 15.52 -17.72 6.09
CA LEU A 227 14.25 -17.81 5.36
C LEU A 227 13.08 -17.96 6.35
N LEU A 228 12.08 -17.09 6.25
CA LEU A 228 10.91 -17.11 7.11
C LEU A 228 9.64 -17.36 6.29
N ILE A 229 8.81 -18.28 6.78
CA ILE A 229 7.49 -18.60 6.23
C ILE A 229 6.52 -18.43 7.37
N PHE A 230 5.63 -17.44 7.35
CA PHE A 230 4.65 -17.32 8.41
C PHE A 230 3.36 -16.61 8.04
N ASP A 231 2.34 -16.82 8.86
CA ASP A 231 1.08 -16.10 8.77
C ASP A 231 0.85 -15.19 9.98
N LEU A 232 0.30 -14.01 9.72
CA LEU A 232 -0.12 -13.04 10.73
C LEU A 232 -1.65 -12.82 10.69
N PRO A 233 -2.30 -12.61 11.84
CA PRO A 233 -3.73 -12.37 11.93
C PRO A 233 -4.12 -10.95 11.47
N GLY A 234 -5.39 -10.76 11.08
CA GLY A 234 -5.97 -9.45 10.82
C GLY A 234 -5.57 -8.84 9.47
N LEU A 235 -5.30 -9.70 8.49
CA LEU A 235 -4.92 -9.37 7.11
C LEU A 235 -6.01 -9.81 6.12
N GLU A 236 -5.90 -9.35 4.86
CA GLU A 236 -6.86 -9.72 3.81
C GLU A 236 -6.74 -11.20 3.43
N VAL A 237 -5.51 -11.68 3.33
CA VAL A 237 -5.21 -13.11 3.25
C VAL A 237 -4.72 -13.53 4.63
N SER A 238 -5.56 -14.17 5.43
CA SER A 238 -5.21 -14.51 6.82
C SER A 238 -4.34 -15.77 6.94
N ASN A 239 -4.41 -16.71 5.99
CA ASN A 239 -3.66 -17.97 6.07
C ASN A 239 -3.01 -18.29 4.71
N GLY A 240 -1.73 -18.62 4.76
CA GLY A 240 -0.95 -19.17 3.68
C GLY A 240 -0.97 -20.69 3.67
N SER A 241 -0.56 -21.25 2.53
CA SER A 241 -0.38 -22.70 2.39
C SER A 241 0.47 -23.03 1.18
N GLN A 242 0.97 -24.27 1.13
CA GLN A 242 1.67 -24.84 -0.04
C GLN A 242 2.97 -24.08 -0.36
N CYS A 243 3.97 -24.25 0.50
CA CYS A 243 5.30 -23.68 0.30
C CYS A 243 6.36 -24.77 0.14
N ARG A 244 7.13 -24.73 -0.94
CA ARG A 244 8.25 -25.63 -1.17
C ARG A 244 9.56 -24.85 -1.11
N VAL A 245 10.46 -25.28 -0.23
CA VAL A 245 11.79 -24.69 -0.04
C VAL A 245 12.83 -25.72 -0.38
N PHE A 246 13.56 -25.54 -1.48
CA PHE A 246 14.50 -26.57 -1.93
C PHE A 246 15.74 -26.08 -2.65
N ASP A 247 16.81 -26.87 -2.63
CA ASP A 247 18.08 -26.57 -3.29
C ASP A 247 18.68 -25.20 -2.90
N ASN A 248 18.35 -24.68 -1.70
CA ASN A 248 18.89 -23.41 -1.20
C ASN A 248 20.16 -23.64 -0.36
N LYS A 249 20.98 -22.59 -0.25
CA LYS A 249 22.10 -22.50 0.69
C LYS A 249 21.78 -21.47 1.77
N ILE A 250 21.57 -21.94 3.00
CA ILE A 250 21.09 -21.13 4.11
C ILE A 250 22.09 -21.26 5.26
N PHE A 251 23.00 -20.29 5.37
CA PHE A 251 24.14 -20.45 6.27
C PHE A 251 24.59 -19.18 6.96
N LYS A 252 25.09 -19.33 8.19
CA LYS A 252 25.67 -18.23 8.99
C LYS A 252 24.74 -17.02 9.12
N ASN A 253 23.44 -17.25 9.26
CA ASN A 253 22.47 -16.19 9.54
C ASN A 253 22.52 -15.81 11.02
N ASN A 254 23.66 -15.27 11.45
CA ASN A 254 23.98 -14.97 12.85
C ASN A 254 24.08 -13.46 13.12
N HIS A 255 23.67 -12.62 12.16
CA HIS A 255 23.73 -11.18 12.32
C HIS A 255 22.78 -10.74 13.46
N PRO A 256 23.17 -9.77 14.31
CA PRO A 256 22.27 -9.24 15.33
C PRO A 256 20.97 -8.71 14.72
N ASN A 257 19.84 -8.96 15.38
CA ASN A 257 18.56 -8.40 14.96
C ASN A 257 18.59 -6.88 15.11
N PHE A 258 18.24 -6.16 14.04
CA PHE A 258 18.21 -4.71 13.99
C PHE A 258 16.86 -4.17 13.51
N ALA A 259 15.81 -5.00 13.50
CA ALA A 259 14.46 -4.56 13.16
C ALA A 259 13.97 -3.52 14.17
N PRO A 260 13.18 -2.52 13.72
CA PRO A 260 12.50 -1.61 14.61
C PRO A 260 11.66 -2.37 15.66
N VAL A 261 11.75 -1.92 16.92
CA VAL A 261 10.94 -2.49 18.00
C VAL A 261 9.45 -2.36 17.67
N GLY A 262 8.67 -3.40 17.96
CA GLY A 262 7.24 -3.46 17.66
C GLY A 262 6.90 -4.20 16.37
N ASN A 263 7.84 -4.34 15.43
CA ASN A 263 7.67 -5.24 14.28
C ASN A 263 7.75 -6.70 14.74
N ILE A 264 6.99 -7.60 14.08
CA ILE A 264 6.99 -9.02 14.45
C ILE A 264 8.39 -9.65 14.26
N VAL A 265 9.10 -9.27 13.20
CA VAL A 265 10.45 -9.77 12.89
C VAL A 265 11.51 -9.33 13.92
N ALA A 266 11.23 -8.32 14.74
CA ALA A 266 12.11 -7.93 15.84
C ALA A 266 12.18 -9.01 16.95
N SER A 267 11.27 -9.98 16.92
CA SER A 267 11.28 -11.13 17.81
C SER A 267 12.13 -12.30 17.30
N VAL A 268 12.58 -12.26 16.03
CA VAL A 268 13.37 -13.33 15.40
C VAL A 268 14.74 -13.41 16.05
N PRO A 269 15.12 -14.56 16.65
CA PRO A 269 16.44 -14.74 17.23
C PRO A 269 17.53 -14.71 16.13
N PRO A 270 18.63 -13.97 16.32
CA PRO A 270 19.85 -14.16 15.53
C PRO A 270 20.28 -15.62 15.53
N GLY A 271 20.72 -16.15 14.40
CA GLY A 271 21.06 -17.56 14.26
C GLY A 271 19.90 -18.44 13.81
N THR A 272 18.88 -17.84 13.19
CA THR A 272 17.73 -18.57 12.64
C THR A 272 18.04 -19.03 11.21
N GLY A 273 17.98 -20.32 10.94
CA GLY A 273 18.07 -20.87 9.57
C GLY A 273 16.78 -20.64 8.79
N ILE A 274 15.86 -21.61 8.89
CA ILE A 274 14.51 -21.53 8.34
C ILE A 274 13.49 -21.48 9.48
N THR A 275 12.41 -20.70 9.32
CA THR A 275 11.27 -20.68 10.23
C THR A 275 9.98 -20.95 9.47
N VAL A 276 9.09 -21.75 10.07
CA VAL A 276 7.69 -21.90 9.70
C VAL A 276 6.84 -21.51 10.91
N MET A 277 6.02 -20.47 10.79
CA MET A 277 5.10 -20.05 11.87
C MET A 277 3.66 -19.91 11.42
N ALA A 278 2.76 -20.65 12.06
CA ALA A 278 1.33 -20.64 11.80
C ALA A 278 0.94 -20.86 10.32
N PHE A 279 1.72 -21.67 9.59
CA PHE A 279 1.58 -21.86 8.14
C PHE A 279 1.38 -23.34 7.85
N ASP A 280 0.57 -23.65 6.83
CA ASP A 280 0.19 -25.01 6.46
C ASP A 280 0.89 -25.51 5.19
N ASP A 281 1.04 -26.84 5.05
CA ASP A 281 1.52 -27.50 3.84
C ASP A 281 2.89 -26.96 3.39
N VAL A 282 3.93 -27.25 4.18
CA VAL A 282 5.30 -26.82 3.89
C VAL A 282 6.22 -28.01 3.67
N GLU A 283 7.00 -27.97 2.60
CA GLU A 283 7.99 -28.98 2.23
C GLU A 283 9.38 -28.35 2.13
N ILE A 284 10.28 -28.72 3.04
CA ILE A 284 11.66 -28.21 3.12
C ILE A 284 12.62 -29.34 2.75
N PHE A 285 13.23 -29.29 1.56
CA PHE A 285 14.01 -30.42 1.06
C PHE A 285 15.24 -30.10 0.21
N ASN A 286 16.24 -30.99 0.18
CA ASN A 286 17.48 -30.81 -0.59
C ASN A 286 18.23 -29.48 -0.31
N ASN A 287 18.04 -28.87 0.85
CA ASN A 287 18.75 -27.64 1.20
C ASN A 287 20.08 -27.94 1.91
N GLU A 288 21.04 -27.05 1.74
CA GLU A 288 22.25 -26.97 2.58
C GLU A 288 22.01 -25.93 3.69
N ILE A 289 21.82 -26.40 4.93
CA ILE A 289 21.50 -25.53 6.08
C ILE A 289 22.60 -25.65 7.12
N THR A 290 23.46 -24.62 7.23
CA THR A 290 24.71 -24.74 8.00
C THR A 290 25.02 -23.56 8.91
N ASP A 291 25.56 -23.84 10.10
CA ASP A 291 26.15 -22.84 11.01
C ASP A 291 25.20 -21.66 11.40
N ASN A 292 23.91 -21.94 11.59
CA ASN A 292 22.94 -20.98 12.15
C ASN A 292 22.82 -21.19 13.68
N ASP A 293 23.22 -20.19 14.46
CA ASP A 293 23.56 -20.34 15.88
C ASP A 293 22.40 -20.79 16.80
N THR A 294 21.16 -20.37 16.50
CA THR A 294 19.96 -20.65 17.32
C THR A 294 19.32 -21.98 16.91
N PHE A 295 18.94 -22.16 15.65
CA PHE A 295 18.43 -23.42 15.09
C PHE A 295 18.50 -23.42 13.57
N SER A 296 18.51 -24.61 12.97
CA SER A 296 18.52 -24.79 11.51
C SER A 296 17.11 -24.70 10.93
N VAL A 297 16.13 -25.33 11.58
CA VAL A 297 14.70 -25.25 11.21
C VAL A 297 13.87 -25.07 12.48
N GLY A 298 13.05 -24.03 12.52
CA GLY A 298 12.06 -23.79 13.57
C GLY A 298 10.64 -23.93 13.02
N VAL A 299 9.79 -24.69 13.70
CA VAL A 299 8.36 -24.83 13.36
C VAL A 299 7.55 -24.51 14.61
N TYR A 300 6.72 -23.47 14.58
CA TYR A 300 5.99 -23.06 15.78
C TYR A 300 4.69 -22.33 15.50
N SER A 301 3.73 -22.46 16.39
CA SER A 301 2.50 -21.68 16.37
C SER A 301 2.73 -20.20 16.66
N TYR A 302 1.76 -19.38 16.25
CA TYR A 302 1.70 -17.96 16.60
C TYR A 302 1.61 -17.73 18.12
N TYR A 303 1.14 -18.70 18.91
CA TYR A 303 1.09 -18.57 20.36
C TYR A 303 2.46 -18.37 21.00
N LEU A 304 3.52 -18.84 20.36
CA LEU A 304 4.89 -18.60 20.82
C LEU A 304 5.23 -17.09 20.86
N THR A 305 4.54 -16.26 20.08
CA THR A 305 4.72 -14.80 20.12
C THR A 305 4.24 -14.19 21.44
N GLY A 306 3.31 -14.84 22.14
CA GLY A 306 2.63 -14.30 23.33
C GLY A 306 1.58 -13.23 23.01
N LEU A 307 1.28 -12.99 21.73
CA LEU A 307 0.27 -12.03 21.29
C LEU A 307 -1.12 -12.68 21.20
N PRO A 308 -2.19 -11.93 21.50
CA PRO A 308 -3.55 -12.46 21.41
C PRO A 308 -3.95 -12.73 19.96
N VAL A 309 -4.67 -13.82 19.74
CA VAL A 309 -5.33 -14.13 18.48
C VAL A 309 -6.78 -13.67 18.58
N LYS A 310 -7.17 -12.67 17.78
CA LYS A 310 -8.54 -12.13 17.74
C LYS A 310 -9.27 -12.37 16.42
N ASP A 311 -8.53 -12.69 15.37
CA ASP A 311 -9.08 -12.94 14.03
C ASP A 311 -9.65 -14.36 13.99
N GLU A 312 -10.97 -14.48 13.85
CA GLU A 312 -11.68 -15.76 13.80
C GLU A 312 -11.36 -16.55 12.52
N ASN A 313 -10.87 -15.88 11.46
CA ASN A 313 -10.50 -16.53 10.20
C ASN A 313 -9.03 -16.98 10.17
N TYR A 314 -8.26 -16.71 11.23
CA TYR A 314 -6.84 -17.02 11.31
C TYR A 314 -6.58 -18.32 12.06
N SER A 315 -5.73 -19.18 11.49
CA SER A 315 -5.19 -20.37 12.13
C SER A 315 -3.84 -20.04 12.76
N PRO A 316 -3.68 -20.12 14.09
CA PRO A 316 -2.40 -19.87 14.73
C PRO A 316 -1.45 -21.08 14.68
N PHE A 317 -1.84 -22.20 14.07
CA PHE A 317 -1.12 -23.47 14.12
C PHE A 317 -0.42 -23.77 12.80
N CYS A 318 0.65 -24.57 12.86
CA CYS A 318 1.24 -25.18 11.67
C CYS A 318 0.65 -26.58 11.45
N SER A 319 0.39 -26.95 10.20
CA SER A 319 -0.06 -28.30 9.84
C SER A 319 0.65 -28.83 8.59
N ARG A 320 0.87 -30.15 8.53
CA ARG A 320 1.44 -30.86 7.38
C ARG A 320 2.80 -30.31 6.96
N ILE A 321 3.75 -30.33 7.89
CA ILE A 321 5.11 -29.82 7.70
C ILE A 321 6.07 -30.99 7.49
N SER A 322 6.87 -30.93 6.43
CA SER A 322 7.87 -31.96 6.12
C SER A 322 9.25 -31.35 5.92
N VAL A 323 10.25 -31.91 6.59
CA VAL A 323 11.65 -31.50 6.48
C VAL A 323 12.44 -32.73 6.13
N HIS A 324 13.03 -32.77 4.94
CA HIS A 324 13.65 -33.99 4.45
C HIS A 324 14.76 -33.84 3.43
N GLU A 325 15.62 -34.85 3.31
CA GLU A 325 16.71 -34.88 2.30
C GLU A 325 17.63 -33.64 2.35
N ASN A 326 17.65 -32.93 3.49
CA ASN A 326 18.50 -31.76 3.67
C ASN A 326 19.89 -32.18 4.17
N VAL A 327 20.87 -31.31 3.98
CA VAL A 327 22.17 -31.40 4.63
C VAL A 327 22.21 -30.38 5.76
N ILE A 328 21.88 -30.82 6.98
CA ILE A 328 21.89 -29.96 8.17
C ILE A 328 23.17 -30.22 8.97
N THR A 329 24.01 -29.20 9.12
CA THR A 329 25.24 -29.31 9.92
C THR A 329 25.52 -28.06 10.74
N GLY A 330 26.08 -28.21 11.93
CA GLY A 330 26.26 -27.08 12.85
C GLY A 330 24.94 -26.54 13.40
N GLY A 331 25.01 -25.40 14.09
CA GLY A 331 23.84 -24.72 14.67
C GLY A 331 23.21 -25.39 15.91
N GLY A 332 22.21 -24.72 16.48
CA GLY A 332 21.43 -25.26 17.61
C GLY A 332 22.07 -25.14 19.00
N LYS A 333 23.16 -24.36 19.13
CA LYS A 333 24.07 -24.40 20.32
C LYS A 333 24.38 -23.05 20.93
N ASN A 334 24.07 -21.94 20.27
CA ASN A 334 24.43 -20.61 20.73
C ASN A 334 23.27 -19.63 20.51
N PRO A 335 22.09 -19.85 21.11
CA PRO A 335 20.95 -18.98 20.87
C PRO A 335 21.25 -17.53 21.25
N GLY A 336 20.87 -16.60 20.38
CA GLY A 336 21.07 -15.17 20.54
C GLY A 336 19.75 -14.40 20.70
N GLY A 337 19.86 -13.08 20.91
CA GLY A 337 18.71 -12.17 20.91
C GLY A 337 17.90 -12.14 22.20
N SER A 338 16.77 -11.43 22.16
CA SER A 338 15.93 -11.10 23.32
C SER A 338 15.25 -12.31 23.98
N ARG A 339 15.11 -13.42 23.25
CA ARG A 339 14.48 -14.66 23.74
C ARG A 339 15.48 -15.70 24.25
N LYS A 340 16.78 -15.39 24.26
CA LYS A 340 17.84 -16.33 24.66
C LYS A 340 17.57 -16.96 26.03
N ASP A 341 17.37 -16.15 27.06
CA ASP A 341 17.25 -16.64 28.44
C ASP A 341 16.00 -17.51 28.62
N TRP A 342 14.88 -17.10 28.00
CA TRP A 342 13.66 -17.90 27.98
C TRP A 342 13.89 -19.24 27.28
N LEU A 343 14.51 -19.22 26.09
CA LEU A 343 14.78 -20.44 25.33
C LEU A 343 15.68 -21.37 26.15
N GLN A 344 16.78 -20.86 26.72
CA GLN A 344 17.68 -21.65 27.58
C GLN A 344 16.99 -22.19 28.83
N ALA A 345 16.04 -21.46 29.43
CA ALA A 345 15.26 -21.95 30.56
C ALA A 345 14.33 -23.12 30.16
N VAL A 346 13.80 -23.11 28.93
CA VAL A 346 12.92 -24.16 28.40
C VAL A 346 13.72 -25.39 27.96
N VAL A 347 14.76 -25.21 27.13
CA VAL A 347 15.43 -26.31 26.43
C VAL A 347 16.84 -26.62 26.96
N GLY A 348 17.38 -25.80 27.87
CA GLY A 348 18.75 -25.91 28.37
C GLY A 348 19.79 -25.30 27.42
N ASP A 349 21.05 -25.72 27.57
CA ASP A 349 22.20 -25.14 26.83
C ASP A 349 22.19 -25.45 25.32
N GLN A 350 21.39 -26.42 24.87
CA GLN A 350 21.29 -26.82 23.46
C GLN A 350 19.84 -26.75 22.98
N VAL A 351 19.59 -25.90 21.99
CA VAL A 351 18.29 -25.81 21.33
C VAL A 351 18.05 -27.06 20.48
N ALA A 352 19.08 -27.58 19.81
CA ALA A 352 19.02 -28.56 18.71
C ALA A 352 18.80 -27.91 17.33
N GLN A 353 19.03 -28.68 16.28
CA GLN A 353 18.95 -28.20 14.90
C GLN A 353 17.49 -28.00 14.45
N VAL A 354 16.58 -28.86 14.93
CA VAL A 354 15.14 -28.72 14.68
C VAL A 354 14.46 -28.29 15.98
N PHE A 355 13.82 -27.13 15.95
CA PHE A 355 13.00 -26.60 17.04
C PHE A 355 11.52 -26.71 16.66
N TYR A 356 10.71 -27.34 17.51
CA TYR A 356 9.28 -27.50 17.34
C TYR A 356 8.55 -27.03 18.61
N ASP A 357 7.42 -26.34 18.48
CA ASP A 357 6.63 -25.95 19.65
C ASP A 357 5.56 -26.97 20.05
N GLY A 358 5.22 -27.92 19.17
CA GLY A 358 4.24 -28.96 19.48
C GLY A 358 2.80 -28.48 19.58
N ALA A 359 2.53 -27.21 19.28
CA ALA A 359 1.19 -26.66 19.34
C ALA A 359 0.37 -27.15 18.13
N VAL A 360 -0.73 -27.84 18.41
CA VAL A 360 -1.59 -28.44 17.39
C VAL A 360 -3.02 -27.93 17.50
N ASN A 361 -3.71 -27.87 16.36
CA ASN A 361 -5.11 -27.46 16.32
C ASN A 361 -6.01 -28.50 17.02
N PRO A 362 -6.72 -28.16 18.11
CA PRO A 362 -7.62 -29.09 18.81
C PRO A 362 -8.76 -29.59 17.91
N GLY A 363 -9.16 -28.82 16.90
CA GLY A 363 -10.17 -29.21 15.92
C GLY A 363 -9.73 -30.33 14.99
N SER A 364 -8.42 -30.60 14.88
CA SER A 364 -7.85 -31.63 14.01
C SER A 364 -7.62 -32.97 14.73
N LEU A 365 -8.06 -33.12 15.98
CA LEU A 365 -7.91 -34.36 16.74
C LEU A 365 -8.86 -35.45 16.22
N VAL A 366 -8.32 -36.66 16.03
CA VAL A 366 -9.07 -37.88 15.71
C VAL A 366 -8.95 -38.83 16.90
N ASP A 367 -10.09 -39.25 17.47
CA ASP A 367 -10.15 -40.06 18.70
C ASP A 367 -9.32 -39.49 19.87
N GLY A 368 -9.28 -38.15 19.98
CA GLY A 368 -8.54 -37.43 21.01
C GLY A 368 -7.02 -37.41 20.81
N LYS A 369 -6.52 -37.80 19.62
CA LYS A 369 -5.10 -37.75 19.27
C LYS A 369 -4.90 -36.94 18.00
N PHE A 370 -3.78 -36.22 17.94
CA PHE A 370 -3.41 -35.50 16.72
C PHE A 370 -2.83 -36.50 15.70
N PRO A 371 -3.36 -36.57 14.47
CA PRO A 371 -2.81 -37.43 13.43
C PRO A 371 -1.38 -37.04 13.13
N LYS A 372 -0.49 -38.04 12.99
CA LYS A 372 0.95 -37.78 12.83
C LYS A 372 1.26 -37.05 11.53
N GLU A 373 0.53 -37.40 10.48
CA GLU A 373 0.58 -36.82 9.14
C GLU A 373 0.17 -35.34 9.07
N GLU A 374 -0.60 -34.87 10.05
CA GLU A 374 -1.00 -33.45 10.16
C GLU A 374 0.08 -32.59 10.85
N GLY A 375 1.13 -33.21 11.39
CA GLY A 375 2.18 -32.52 12.16
C GLY A 375 3.50 -32.34 11.41
N LEU A 376 4.59 -32.39 12.17
CA LEU A 376 5.95 -32.35 11.66
C LEU A 376 6.47 -33.76 11.33
N LEU A 377 6.92 -33.94 10.09
CA LEU A 377 7.56 -35.16 9.61
C LEU A 377 9.03 -34.91 9.20
N LEU A 378 9.92 -35.79 9.66
CA LEU A 378 11.37 -35.70 9.43
C LEU A 378 11.93 -36.98 8.80
N TRP A 379 12.74 -36.86 7.74
CA TRP A 379 13.55 -37.98 7.24
C TRP A 379 14.80 -37.52 6.47
N ASN A 380 15.91 -38.27 6.55
CA ASN A 380 17.11 -38.06 5.73
C ASN A 380 17.74 -36.64 5.78
N ASN A 381 17.73 -35.96 6.93
CA ASN A 381 18.26 -34.58 7.07
C ASN A 381 19.77 -34.47 7.39
N GLY A 382 20.53 -35.56 7.19
CA GLY A 382 21.94 -35.65 7.58
C GLY A 382 22.17 -36.41 8.89
N GLU A 383 23.44 -36.63 9.23
CA GLU A 383 23.84 -37.33 10.44
C GLU A 383 23.80 -36.42 11.68
N ASN A 384 23.32 -36.93 12.81
CA ASN A 384 23.26 -36.22 14.10
C ASN A 384 22.38 -34.95 14.09
N VAL A 385 21.27 -34.98 13.35
CA VAL A 385 20.21 -33.98 13.49
C VAL A 385 19.37 -34.31 14.71
N ASP A 386 19.40 -33.42 15.70
CA ASP A 386 18.57 -33.52 16.90
C ASP A 386 17.33 -32.61 16.77
N ILE A 387 16.29 -32.98 17.52
CA ILE A 387 15.07 -32.18 17.67
C ILE A 387 14.88 -31.76 19.13
N VAL A 388 14.21 -30.63 19.31
CA VAL A 388 13.51 -30.30 20.54
C VAL A 388 12.06 -29.96 20.22
N ASN A 389 11.12 -30.61 20.89
CA ASN A 389 9.72 -30.21 20.95
C ASN A 389 9.41 -29.74 22.37
N ILE A 390 8.93 -28.50 22.52
CA ILE A 390 8.67 -27.92 23.84
C ILE A 390 7.25 -28.16 24.37
N ASN A 391 6.35 -28.71 23.55
CA ASN A 391 4.93 -28.95 23.88
C ASN A 391 4.28 -27.72 24.53
N LEU A 392 4.35 -26.58 23.82
CA LEU A 392 4.01 -25.24 24.29
C LEU A 392 2.64 -25.18 24.99
N LEU A 393 1.62 -25.82 24.43
CA LEU A 393 0.26 -25.79 24.98
C LEU A 393 0.08 -26.65 26.24
N GLU A 394 1.05 -27.51 26.58
CA GLU A 394 1.08 -28.24 27.85
C GLU A 394 1.75 -27.43 28.98
N MET A 395 2.40 -26.30 28.65
CA MET A 395 3.03 -25.45 29.65
C MET A 395 1.98 -24.67 30.43
N GLU A 396 1.88 -24.94 31.74
CA GLU A 396 1.00 -24.19 32.62
C GLU A 396 1.43 -22.71 32.65
N ASN A 397 0.53 -21.81 32.20
CA ASN A 397 0.76 -20.36 32.08
C ASN A 397 1.98 -19.95 31.25
N GLY A 398 2.51 -20.83 30.39
CA GLY A 398 3.73 -20.56 29.60
C GLY A 398 5.01 -20.45 30.43
N ASP A 399 5.01 -20.95 31.67
CA ASP A 399 6.19 -20.95 32.55
C ASP A 399 7.24 -21.95 32.05
N PRO A 400 8.47 -21.49 31.70
CA PRO A 400 9.58 -22.37 31.31
C PRO A 400 9.88 -23.49 32.30
N ALA A 401 9.65 -23.28 33.60
CA ALA A 401 9.90 -24.29 34.63
C ALA A 401 9.01 -25.53 34.48
N ASN A 402 7.88 -25.39 33.78
CA ASN A 402 6.91 -26.45 33.55
C ASN A 402 7.01 -27.06 32.13
N ALA A 403 8.03 -26.66 31.36
CA ALA A 403 8.24 -27.15 30.01
C ALA A 403 8.42 -28.67 29.98
N ARG A 404 7.60 -29.35 29.17
CA ARG A 404 7.73 -30.77 28.90
C ARG A 404 8.39 -30.97 27.56
N VAL A 405 9.71 -31.14 27.61
CA VAL A 405 10.52 -31.22 26.40
C VAL A 405 10.62 -32.66 25.91
N ASP A 406 10.27 -32.88 24.64
CA ASP A 406 10.51 -34.12 23.90
C ASP A 406 11.71 -33.94 22.97
N ARG A 407 12.65 -34.88 23.01
CA ARG A 407 13.86 -34.90 22.16
C ARG A 407 13.98 -36.19 21.37
N ASP A 408 13.00 -37.09 21.45
CA ASP A 408 13.01 -38.34 20.71
C ASP A 408 12.55 -38.10 19.27
N ILE A 409 13.53 -38.02 18.35
CA ILE A 409 13.25 -37.79 16.94
C ILE A 409 12.35 -38.86 16.31
N SER A 410 12.30 -40.08 16.86
CA SER A 410 11.48 -41.18 16.32
C SER A 410 9.97 -40.88 16.36
N HIS A 411 9.53 -39.99 17.24
CA HIS A 411 8.14 -39.52 17.26
C HIS A 411 7.77 -38.77 15.96
N TYR A 412 8.73 -38.11 15.33
CA TYR A 412 8.55 -37.25 14.15
C TYR A 412 8.98 -37.92 12.84
N THR A 413 9.53 -39.14 12.88
CA THR A 413 9.94 -39.82 11.63
C THR A 413 8.75 -40.29 10.80
N GLY A 414 8.66 -39.88 9.55
CA GLY A 414 7.60 -40.29 8.62
C GLY A 414 7.89 -39.75 7.22
N LYS A 415 6.98 -40.00 6.27
CA LYS A 415 7.05 -39.44 4.92
C LYS A 415 5.69 -38.80 4.58
N SER A 416 5.74 -37.72 3.83
CA SER A 416 4.56 -37.09 3.22
C SER A 416 4.59 -37.27 1.70
N GLU A 417 3.45 -37.03 1.06
CA GLU A 417 3.40 -36.86 -0.39
C GLU A 417 4.02 -35.50 -0.76
N PRO A 418 4.82 -35.42 -1.84
CA PRO A 418 5.39 -34.16 -2.29
C PRO A 418 4.34 -33.15 -2.69
N LEU A 419 4.60 -31.87 -2.40
CA LEU A 419 3.75 -30.78 -2.86
C LEU A 419 3.94 -30.54 -4.37
N ALA A 420 2.85 -30.11 -5.02
CA ALA A 420 2.86 -29.81 -6.44
C ALA A 420 3.79 -28.63 -6.76
N ALA A 421 4.43 -28.67 -7.93
CA ALA A 421 5.25 -27.56 -8.38
C ALA A 421 4.43 -26.35 -8.80
N VAL A 422 4.93 -25.16 -8.44
CA VAL A 422 4.33 -23.91 -8.87
C VAL A 422 4.50 -23.80 -10.39
N GLN A 423 3.39 -23.44 -11.05
CA GLN A 423 3.37 -23.05 -12.45
C GLN A 423 2.87 -21.61 -12.48
N LEU A 424 3.65 -20.72 -13.09
CA LEU A 424 3.21 -19.35 -13.33
C LEU A 424 2.43 -19.32 -14.63
N ASP A 425 1.32 -18.59 -14.65
CA ASP A 425 0.62 -18.28 -15.90
C ASP A 425 1.45 -17.30 -16.75
N ASP A 426 1.16 -17.26 -18.06
CA ASP A 426 1.67 -16.21 -18.93
C ASP A 426 1.24 -14.82 -18.42
N HIS A 427 2.05 -13.79 -18.69
CA HIS A 427 1.67 -12.41 -18.37
C HIS A 427 0.30 -12.04 -18.95
N PRO A 428 -0.54 -11.30 -18.20
CA PRO A 428 -1.81 -10.80 -18.71
C PRO A 428 -1.67 -10.10 -20.06
N LYS A 429 -2.62 -10.35 -20.96
CA LYS A 429 -2.62 -9.73 -22.30
C LYS A 429 -2.90 -8.24 -22.21
N ILE A 430 -2.27 -7.46 -23.10
CA ILE A 430 -2.50 -6.03 -23.27
C ILE A 430 -3.98 -5.74 -23.53
N ASP A 431 -4.63 -4.98 -22.66
CA ASP A 431 -5.91 -4.34 -22.98
C ASP A 431 -5.64 -3.10 -23.85
N THR A 432 -6.17 -3.08 -25.06
CA THR A 432 -6.08 -1.93 -25.97
C THR A 432 -6.82 -0.68 -25.47
N ASN A 433 -7.66 -0.81 -24.45
CA ASN A 433 -8.31 0.35 -23.80
C ASN A 433 -7.32 1.22 -23.02
N ASP A 434 -6.22 0.65 -22.52
CA ASP A 434 -5.19 1.39 -21.78
C ASP A 434 -4.45 2.40 -22.67
N ALA A 435 -4.32 2.13 -23.98
CA ALA A 435 -3.74 3.07 -24.94
C ALA A 435 -4.63 4.31 -25.16
N GLN A 436 -5.95 4.20 -24.93
CA GLN A 436 -6.86 5.35 -24.98
C GLN A 436 -6.69 6.26 -23.75
N LEU A 437 -6.28 5.72 -22.59
CA LEU A 437 -5.97 6.51 -21.38
C LEU A 437 -4.81 7.48 -21.63
N VAL A 438 -3.74 7.01 -22.26
CA VAL A 438 -2.57 7.83 -22.58
C VAL A 438 -2.92 8.94 -23.58
N ALA A 439 -3.78 8.64 -24.55
CA ALA A 439 -4.26 9.63 -25.51
C ALA A 439 -5.01 10.77 -24.83
N LEU A 440 -5.75 10.49 -23.74
CA LEU A 440 -6.45 11.51 -22.96
C LEU A 440 -5.48 12.46 -22.24
N TYR A 441 -4.44 11.93 -21.58
CA TYR A 441 -3.41 12.78 -20.95
C TYR A 441 -2.67 13.65 -21.97
N ARG A 442 -2.44 13.15 -23.18
CA ARG A 442 -1.83 13.92 -24.28
C ARG A 442 -2.76 14.97 -24.90
N ALA A 443 -4.07 14.82 -24.73
CA ALA A 443 -5.07 15.74 -25.28
C ALA A 443 -5.53 16.82 -24.27
N ALA A 444 -5.03 16.78 -23.03
CA ALA A 444 -5.33 17.80 -22.04
C ALA A 444 -4.81 19.18 -22.49
N PRO A 445 -5.53 20.29 -22.23
CA PRO A 445 -5.05 21.63 -22.50
C PRO A 445 -3.69 21.90 -21.87
N GLU A 446 -2.84 22.67 -22.54
CA GLU A 446 -1.53 23.01 -21.98
C GLU A 446 -1.66 24.05 -20.86
N LYS A 447 -2.62 24.98 -21.00
CA LYS A 447 -2.90 26.03 -20.02
C LYS A 447 -4.24 25.85 -19.33
N LEU A 448 -4.30 26.21 -18.05
CA LEU A 448 -5.53 26.17 -17.24
C LEU A 448 -6.61 27.10 -17.80
N SER A 449 -6.21 28.28 -18.28
CA SER A 449 -7.12 29.27 -18.87
C SER A 449 -7.93 28.74 -20.06
N GLU A 450 -7.44 27.72 -20.78
CA GLU A 450 -8.13 27.09 -21.91
C GLU A 450 -9.41 26.34 -21.50
N TYR A 451 -9.55 25.94 -20.23
CA TYR A 451 -10.80 25.33 -19.77
C TYR A 451 -11.94 26.33 -19.59
N GLY A 452 -11.65 27.63 -19.48
CA GLY A 452 -12.66 28.67 -19.19
C GLY A 452 -13.36 28.46 -17.85
N LEU A 453 -12.63 28.09 -16.80
CA LEU A 453 -13.18 27.82 -15.47
C LEU A 453 -13.43 29.10 -14.66
N PHE A 454 -12.70 30.17 -14.97
CA PHE A 454 -12.69 31.41 -14.21
C PHE A 454 -12.89 32.62 -15.11
N LYS A 455 -13.32 33.72 -14.51
CA LYS A 455 -13.29 35.03 -15.18
C LYS A 455 -11.85 35.51 -15.31
N GLY A 456 -11.55 36.20 -16.41
CA GLY A 456 -10.20 36.71 -16.68
C GLY A 456 -9.18 35.57 -16.84
N ASN A 457 -8.04 35.68 -16.16
CA ASN A 457 -6.97 34.69 -16.16
C ASN A 457 -7.08 33.66 -15.01
N GLY A 458 -8.08 33.80 -14.15
CA GLY A 458 -8.31 32.93 -13.00
C GLY A 458 -7.55 33.26 -11.71
N SER A 459 -6.67 34.26 -11.70
CA SER A 459 -5.88 34.58 -10.48
C SER A 459 -6.75 35.08 -9.31
N THR A 460 -7.96 35.57 -9.58
CA THR A 460 -8.93 35.99 -8.55
C THR A 460 -9.83 34.85 -8.07
N GLN A 461 -9.73 33.66 -8.68
CA GLN A 461 -10.59 32.50 -8.42
C GLN A 461 -12.10 32.79 -8.56
N GLU A 462 -12.47 33.88 -9.26
CA GLU A 462 -13.87 34.17 -9.56
C GLU A 462 -14.40 33.17 -10.61
N PRO A 463 -15.44 32.38 -10.29
CA PRO A 463 -15.93 31.36 -11.20
C PRO A 463 -16.55 31.97 -12.46
N ALA A 464 -16.33 31.32 -13.60
CA ALA A 464 -17.06 31.61 -14.84
C ALA A 464 -18.53 31.19 -14.72
N GLU A 465 -19.36 31.62 -15.66
CA GLU A 465 -20.76 31.18 -15.73
C GLU A 465 -20.87 29.65 -15.85
N GLY A 466 -21.76 29.03 -15.07
CA GLY A 466 -21.91 27.58 -15.01
C GLY A 466 -20.86 26.83 -14.16
N VAL A 467 -19.96 27.57 -13.48
CA VAL A 467 -19.02 27.02 -12.50
C VAL A 467 -19.49 27.41 -11.10
N ILE A 468 -19.68 26.42 -10.23
CA ILE A 468 -20.22 26.63 -8.88
C ILE A 468 -19.12 26.41 -7.85
N PRO A 469 -18.81 27.39 -6.99
CA PRO A 469 -17.88 27.21 -5.89
C PRO A 469 -18.53 26.37 -4.78
N TYR A 470 -17.71 25.65 -4.00
CA TYR A 470 -18.17 24.91 -2.84
C TYR A 470 -17.08 24.74 -1.79
N ASP A 471 -17.48 24.35 -0.58
CA ASP A 471 -16.63 24.10 0.56
C ASP A 471 -17.01 22.80 1.29
N MET A 472 -16.14 22.37 2.20
CA MET A 472 -16.21 21.08 2.91
C MET A 472 -16.36 21.29 4.41
N ASN A 473 -17.16 20.45 5.10
CA ASN A 473 -17.26 20.51 6.57
C ASN A 473 -15.90 20.30 7.27
N THR A 474 -15.12 19.31 6.81
CA THR A 474 -13.75 19.09 7.25
C THR A 474 -12.86 19.04 6.01
N GLU A 475 -11.73 19.72 6.04
CA GLU A 475 -10.80 19.80 4.92
C GLU A 475 -9.64 18.81 5.01
N LEU A 476 -9.08 18.46 3.85
CA LEU A 476 -7.77 17.82 3.76
C LEU A 476 -6.72 18.81 4.27
N PHE A 477 -5.85 18.40 5.18
CA PHE A 477 -4.69 19.19 5.57
C PHE A 477 -3.63 19.14 4.45
N ALA A 478 -3.09 20.30 4.09
CA ALA A 478 -2.10 20.47 3.04
C ALA A 478 -1.19 21.66 3.36
N ASP A 479 -0.40 21.54 4.44
CA ASP A 479 0.57 22.56 4.88
C ASP A 479 -0.02 23.96 5.04
N TYR A 480 -1.22 24.05 5.63
CA TYR A 480 -1.95 25.32 5.80
C TYR A 480 -2.34 26.03 4.49
N ALA A 481 -2.23 25.38 3.34
CA ALA A 481 -2.68 25.93 2.06
C ALA A 481 -4.19 26.26 2.09
N THR A 482 -4.55 27.43 1.54
CA THR A 482 -5.93 27.78 1.18
C THR A 482 -6.41 26.87 0.05
N LYS A 483 -7.72 26.63 -0.01
CA LYS A 483 -8.33 25.70 -0.96
C LYS A 483 -9.59 26.29 -1.57
N HIS A 484 -9.52 26.61 -2.85
CA HIS A 484 -10.69 27.05 -3.62
C HIS A 484 -11.22 25.88 -4.43
N ARG A 485 -12.49 25.52 -4.24
CA ARG A 485 -13.09 24.35 -4.92
C ARG A 485 -14.25 24.75 -5.79
N PHE A 486 -14.33 24.13 -6.96
CA PHE A 486 -15.36 24.39 -7.94
C PHE A 486 -15.86 23.11 -8.58
N VAL A 487 -17.13 23.12 -8.99
CA VAL A 487 -17.74 22.08 -9.81
C VAL A 487 -18.31 22.70 -11.08
N ARG A 488 -18.08 22.04 -12.22
CA ARG A 488 -18.76 22.30 -13.48
C ARG A 488 -19.41 21.03 -13.96
N VAL A 489 -20.74 20.98 -13.93
CA VAL A 489 -21.54 19.88 -14.51
C VAL A 489 -21.96 20.30 -15.94
N PRO A 490 -21.96 19.38 -16.93
CA PRO A 490 -22.42 19.70 -18.28
C PRO A 490 -23.84 20.27 -18.30
N GLU A 491 -24.09 21.22 -19.20
CA GLU A 491 -25.39 21.87 -19.34
C GLU A 491 -26.51 20.84 -19.58
N GLY A 492 -27.59 20.95 -18.80
CA GLY A 492 -28.74 20.05 -18.89
C GLY A 492 -28.55 18.67 -18.24
N ALA A 493 -27.40 18.42 -17.59
CA ALA A 493 -27.14 17.20 -16.82
C ALA A 493 -27.11 17.49 -15.31
N SER A 494 -27.30 16.44 -14.51
CA SER A 494 -27.27 16.51 -13.04
C SER A 494 -26.51 15.30 -12.49
N ALA A 495 -25.75 15.51 -11.42
CA ALA A 495 -25.25 14.42 -10.60
C ALA A 495 -26.41 13.79 -9.82
N LYS A 496 -26.38 12.48 -9.60
CA LYS A 496 -27.37 11.81 -8.73
C LYS A 496 -26.86 11.76 -7.30
N TYR A 497 -27.70 12.17 -6.36
CA TYR A 497 -27.40 12.13 -4.94
C TYR A 497 -27.20 10.70 -4.41
N THR A 498 -26.22 10.56 -3.53
CA THR A 498 -25.98 9.37 -2.71
C THR A 498 -25.87 9.81 -1.25
N GLU A 499 -26.56 9.11 -0.36
CA GLU A 499 -26.57 9.47 1.07
C GLU A 499 -25.20 9.24 1.71
N ASP A 500 -24.59 8.08 1.42
CA ASP A 500 -23.20 7.78 1.75
C ASP A 500 -22.40 7.50 0.46
N GLY A 501 -21.11 7.82 0.49
CA GLY A 501 -20.24 7.75 -0.67
C GLY A 501 -20.33 8.96 -1.61
N GLU A 502 -19.82 8.77 -2.82
CA GLU A 502 -19.65 9.79 -3.84
C GLU A 502 -20.90 9.97 -4.68
N PHE A 503 -21.24 11.22 -5.01
CA PHE A 503 -22.31 11.48 -5.98
C PHE A 503 -22.00 10.88 -7.35
N GLU A 504 -23.03 10.41 -8.04
CA GLU A 504 -22.90 9.89 -9.40
C GLU A 504 -22.90 11.07 -10.39
N PHE A 505 -21.74 11.70 -10.60
CA PHE A 505 -21.61 12.80 -11.55
C PHE A 505 -21.71 12.33 -13.01
N PRO A 506 -22.33 13.11 -13.92
CA PRO A 506 -22.39 12.79 -15.35
C PRO A 506 -21.03 12.94 -16.03
N ILE A 507 -20.85 12.22 -17.15
CA ILE A 507 -19.67 12.37 -18.03
C ILE A 507 -19.55 13.83 -18.48
N GLY A 508 -18.35 14.38 -18.44
CA GLY A 508 -18.01 15.76 -18.76
C GLY A 508 -17.89 16.67 -17.53
N THR A 509 -18.21 16.16 -16.33
CA THR A 509 -18.05 16.92 -15.07
C THR A 509 -16.59 17.25 -14.81
N LEU A 510 -16.34 18.48 -14.34
CA LEU A 510 -15.06 18.90 -13.79
C LEU A 510 -15.20 19.21 -12.29
N LEU A 511 -14.29 18.66 -11.50
CA LEU A 511 -14.06 19.04 -10.12
C LEU A 511 -12.69 19.71 -10.05
N VAL A 512 -12.66 20.96 -9.59
CA VAL A 512 -11.48 21.81 -9.61
C VAL A 512 -11.12 22.15 -8.18
N LYS A 513 -9.83 22.11 -7.86
CA LYS A 513 -9.29 22.55 -6.58
C LYS A 513 -8.00 23.32 -6.79
N THR A 514 -7.96 24.58 -6.37
CA THR A 514 -6.76 25.41 -6.37
C THR A 514 -6.19 25.47 -4.96
N PHE A 515 -4.88 25.24 -4.84
CA PHE A 515 -4.13 25.43 -3.61
C PHE A 515 -3.34 26.74 -3.69
N GLY A 516 -3.44 27.54 -2.63
CA GLY A 516 -2.71 28.79 -2.48
C GLY A 516 -2.20 28.99 -1.06
N PHE A 517 -1.44 30.06 -0.85
CA PHE A 517 -0.92 30.45 0.45
C PHE A 517 -1.16 31.94 0.67
N LEU A 518 -1.87 32.28 1.75
CA LEU A 518 -2.00 33.67 2.19
C LEU A 518 -0.62 34.24 2.47
N HIS A 519 -0.40 35.51 2.13
CA HIS A 519 0.84 36.19 2.51
C HIS A 519 0.91 36.38 4.04
N ASP A 520 -0.25 36.68 4.65
CA ASP A 520 -0.41 36.87 6.09
C ASP A 520 -1.76 36.31 6.55
N MET A 521 -1.73 35.25 7.37
CA MET A 521 -2.95 34.63 7.91
C MET A 521 -3.65 35.49 8.98
N THR A 522 -2.94 36.46 9.57
CA THR A 522 -3.53 37.43 10.51
C THR A 522 -4.25 38.58 9.79
N ASP A 523 -3.90 38.81 8.51
CA ASP A 523 -4.54 39.78 7.63
C ASP A 523 -4.73 39.21 6.20
N PRO A 524 -5.77 38.38 5.99
CA PRO A 524 -6.05 37.78 4.68
C PRO A 524 -6.30 38.80 3.55
N SER A 525 -6.53 40.08 3.88
CA SER A 525 -6.73 41.13 2.88
C SER A 525 -5.46 41.45 2.07
N GLN A 526 -4.29 41.02 2.54
CA GLN A 526 -3.02 41.10 1.81
C GLN A 526 -2.92 40.12 0.63
N GLY A 527 -3.92 39.25 0.46
CA GLY A 527 -4.02 38.31 -0.64
C GLY A 527 -3.19 37.04 -0.43
N GLU A 528 -3.12 36.25 -1.49
CA GLU A 528 -2.45 34.96 -1.52
C GLU A 528 -1.65 34.77 -2.82
N THR A 529 -0.75 33.80 -2.80
CA THR A 529 -0.09 33.26 -3.98
C THR A 529 -0.72 31.91 -4.33
N LEU A 530 -1.24 31.75 -5.55
CA LEU A 530 -1.73 30.47 -6.06
C LEU A 530 -0.55 29.61 -6.52
N ILE A 531 -0.54 28.34 -6.15
CA ILE A 531 0.58 27.43 -6.42
C ILE A 531 0.19 26.39 -7.47
N GLU A 532 -0.90 25.68 -7.26
CA GLU A 532 -1.39 24.68 -8.21
C GLU A 532 -2.91 24.65 -8.30
N THR A 533 -3.42 24.29 -9.47
CA THR A 533 -4.82 23.92 -9.67
C THR A 533 -4.90 22.48 -10.17
N ARG A 534 -5.63 21.65 -9.43
CA ARG A 534 -5.93 20.28 -9.81
C ARG A 534 -7.33 20.21 -10.43
N VAL A 535 -7.41 19.65 -11.62
CA VAL A 535 -8.65 19.41 -12.36
C VAL A 535 -8.89 17.92 -12.43
N ILE A 536 -10.00 17.45 -11.88
CA ILE A 536 -10.46 16.07 -12.03
C ILE A 536 -11.63 16.06 -13.02
N LYS A 537 -11.48 15.36 -14.15
CA LYS A 537 -12.43 15.31 -15.26
C LYS A 537 -13.07 13.93 -15.37
N HIS A 538 -14.39 13.89 -15.52
CA HIS A 538 -15.13 12.66 -15.78
C HIS A 538 -15.26 12.44 -17.29
N GLU A 539 -14.69 11.36 -17.81
CA GLU A 539 -14.76 10.93 -19.20
C GLU A 539 -15.55 9.62 -19.31
N PRO A 540 -15.97 9.19 -20.52
CA PRO A 540 -16.67 7.91 -20.70
C PRO A 540 -15.92 6.69 -20.12
N SER A 541 -14.59 6.75 -20.07
CA SER A 541 -13.72 5.72 -19.52
C SER A 541 -13.43 5.85 -18.02
N GLY A 542 -13.96 6.88 -17.33
CA GLY A 542 -13.76 7.10 -15.89
C GLY A 542 -13.24 8.50 -15.55
N TRP A 543 -12.70 8.66 -14.34
CA TRP A 543 -12.16 9.93 -13.86
C TRP A 543 -10.65 10.06 -14.06
N TYR A 544 -10.20 11.30 -14.30
CA TYR A 544 -8.80 11.61 -14.58
C TYR A 544 -8.37 12.90 -13.89
N GLY A 545 -7.20 12.90 -13.26
CA GLY A 545 -6.64 14.06 -12.57
C GLY A 545 -5.53 14.73 -13.37
N PHE A 546 -5.56 16.06 -13.42
CA PHE A 546 -4.57 16.91 -14.08
C PHE A 546 -4.10 17.97 -13.11
N THR A 547 -2.80 18.22 -13.05
CA THR A 547 -2.20 19.25 -12.19
C THR A 547 -1.65 20.37 -13.07
N TYR A 548 -2.03 21.62 -12.76
CA TYR A 548 -1.54 22.83 -13.41
C TYR A 548 -0.78 23.67 -12.40
N VAL A 549 0.46 24.06 -12.72
CA VAL A 549 1.31 24.87 -11.83
C VAL A 549 1.25 26.32 -12.26
N TRP A 550 0.91 27.20 -11.32
CA TRP A 550 0.84 28.65 -11.55
C TRP A 550 2.22 29.23 -11.76
N ASN A 551 2.33 30.24 -12.63
CA ASN A 551 3.58 30.97 -12.79
C ASN A 551 3.75 32.05 -11.71
N GLU A 552 4.99 32.47 -11.48
CA GLU A 552 5.34 33.51 -10.49
C GLU A 552 4.55 34.81 -10.70
N ASP A 553 4.29 35.19 -11.97
CA ASP A 553 3.52 36.39 -12.30
C ASP A 553 2.00 36.27 -12.06
N GLN A 554 1.51 35.10 -11.63
CA GLN A 554 0.09 34.80 -11.39
C GLN A 554 -0.80 35.10 -12.62
N THR A 555 -0.28 34.86 -13.82
CA THR A 555 -0.97 35.14 -15.08
C THR A 555 -1.68 33.93 -15.68
N ASP A 556 -1.21 32.71 -15.41
CA ASP A 556 -1.84 31.45 -15.84
C ASP A 556 -1.18 30.26 -15.11
N ALA A 557 -1.68 29.05 -15.32
CA ALA A 557 -1.07 27.80 -14.86
C ALA A 557 -0.87 26.81 -16.02
N THR A 558 0.26 26.10 -16.01
CA THR A 558 0.66 25.17 -17.09
C THR A 558 0.59 23.72 -16.62
N LEU A 559 0.13 22.81 -17.48
CA LEU A 559 0.03 21.38 -17.20
C LEU A 559 1.40 20.82 -16.77
N SER A 560 1.46 20.27 -15.56
CA SER A 560 2.64 19.54 -15.05
C SER A 560 2.23 18.16 -14.57
N LEU A 561 2.36 17.16 -15.46
CA LEU A 561 2.09 15.77 -15.10
C LEU A 561 3.13 15.20 -14.13
N GLY A 562 4.38 15.68 -14.22
CA GLY A 562 5.50 15.24 -13.37
C GLY A 562 5.48 15.83 -11.96
N GLY A 563 4.54 16.70 -11.62
CA GLY A 563 4.51 17.38 -10.32
C GLY A 563 5.56 18.48 -10.24
N GLY A 564 6.00 18.80 -9.02
CA GLY A 564 7.00 19.83 -8.76
C GLY A 564 7.18 20.13 -7.27
N THR A 565 8.00 21.13 -6.98
CA THR A 565 8.17 21.68 -5.63
C THR A 565 8.25 23.20 -5.69
N ASP A 566 7.80 23.88 -4.63
CA ASP A 566 7.87 25.34 -4.51
C ASP A 566 8.33 25.75 -3.11
N ASP A 567 9.19 26.77 -3.02
CA ASP A 567 9.70 27.29 -1.75
C ASP A 567 8.85 28.49 -1.31
N LEU A 568 8.09 28.31 -0.24
CA LEU A 568 7.07 29.25 0.21
C LEU A 568 7.46 29.91 1.53
N SER A 569 7.01 31.16 1.73
CA SER A 569 7.01 31.84 3.03
C SER A 569 5.72 32.60 3.27
N TRP A 570 5.20 32.57 4.49
CA TRP A 570 4.01 33.32 4.91
C TRP A 570 4.06 33.64 6.41
N ILE A 571 3.18 34.55 6.86
CA ILE A 571 2.95 34.81 8.28
C ILE A 571 1.80 33.93 8.76
N ASP A 572 2.04 33.11 9.79
CA ASP A 572 1.03 32.19 10.35
C ASP A 572 -0.05 32.90 11.19
N SER A 573 -1.06 32.15 11.63
CA SER A 573 -2.18 32.66 12.42
C SER A 573 -1.78 33.28 13.78
N HIS A 574 -0.55 33.04 14.23
CA HIS A 574 0.03 33.59 15.45
C HIS A 574 0.97 34.78 15.18
N GLY A 575 1.13 35.18 13.91
CA GLY A 575 1.99 36.29 13.51
C GLY A 575 3.47 35.92 13.35
N ASN A 576 3.81 34.64 13.24
CA ASN A 576 5.20 34.20 13.04
C ASN A 576 5.50 33.92 11.57
N ASP A 577 6.73 34.23 11.14
CA ASP A 577 7.22 33.83 9.83
C ASP A 577 7.34 32.29 9.75
N ARG A 578 6.77 31.71 8.71
CA ARG A 578 6.89 30.28 8.36
C ARG A 578 7.47 30.13 6.96
N THR A 579 8.14 29.02 6.73
CA THR A 579 8.64 28.61 5.41
C THR A 579 8.36 27.13 5.16
N ASN A 580 8.10 26.74 3.92
CA ASN A 580 7.90 25.34 3.53
C ASN A 580 8.40 25.07 2.11
N ASN A 581 8.96 23.88 1.88
CA ASN A 581 9.21 23.37 0.53
C ASN A 581 7.99 22.52 0.12
N TYR A 582 6.98 23.18 -0.43
CA TYR A 582 5.70 22.60 -0.79
C TYR A 582 5.87 21.58 -1.93
N ILE A 583 5.23 20.41 -1.80
CA ILE A 583 5.22 19.39 -2.86
C ILE A 583 3.96 19.53 -3.69
N ILE A 584 4.14 19.63 -5.01
CA ILE A 584 3.07 19.55 -6.01
C ILE A 584 3.03 18.09 -6.53
N PRO A 585 1.98 17.30 -6.23
CA PRO A 585 1.94 15.90 -6.61
C PRO A 585 1.85 15.69 -8.13
N ASN A 586 2.57 14.67 -8.60
CA ASN A 586 2.50 14.20 -9.98
C ASN A 586 1.23 13.39 -10.25
N ALA A 587 0.92 13.14 -11.52
CA ALA A 587 -0.33 12.48 -11.93
C ALA A 587 -0.47 11.05 -11.38
N ASN A 588 0.64 10.31 -11.21
CA ASN A 588 0.60 8.97 -10.60
C ASN A 588 0.46 9.05 -9.08
N GLN A 589 1.03 10.07 -8.42
CA GLN A 589 0.79 10.34 -7.00
C GLN A 589 -0.68 10.72 -6.74
N CYS A 590 -1.36 11.42 -7.66
CA CYS A 590 -2.81 11.63 -7.53
C CYS A 590 -3.57 10.30 -7.44
N LYS A 591 -3.13 9.26 -8.17
CA LYS A 591 -3.75 7.93 -8.12
C LYS A 591 -3.57 7.24 -6.77
N SER A 592 -2.50 7.52 -6.01
CA SER A 592 -2.31 6.88 -4.69
C SER A 592 -3.42 7.21 -3.70
N CYS A 593 -4.08 8.36 -3.87
CA CYS A 593 -5.25 8.75 -3.06
C CYS A 593 -6.57 8.53 -3.78
N HIS A 594 -6.62 8.79 -5.10
CA HIS A 594 -7.88 8.80 -5.85
C HIS A 594 -8.26 7.45 -6.47
N VAL A 595 -7.36 6.46 -6.51
CA VAL A 595 -7.69 5.11 -6.97
C VAL A 595 -7.97 4.23 -5.76
N VAL A 596 -9.23 3.78 -5.67
CA VAL A 596 -9.70 2.87 -4.63
C VAL A 596 -10.26 1.62 -5.31
N GLY A 597 -9.63 0.47 -5.07
CA GLY A 597 -9.73 -0.69 -5.97
C GLY A 597 -9.19 -0.34 -7.37
N ASP A 598 -9.95 -0.62 -8.42
CA ASP A 598 -9.51 -0.38 -9.81
C ASP A 598 -10.07 0.91 -10.42
N LYS A 599 -10.63 1.81 -9.60
CA LYS A 599 -11.38 2.99 -10.09
C LYS A 599 -10.84 4.27 -9.49
N PHE A 600 -10.43 5.20 -10.37
CA PHE A 600 -10.21 6.59 -10.00
C PHE A 600 -11.54 7.25 -9.64
N ARG A 601 -11.57 7.95 -8.51
CA ARG A 601 -12.78 8.52 -7.93
C ARG A 601 -12.53 9.87 -7.23
N PRO A 602 -13.52 10.78 -7.22
CA PRO A 602 -13.45 11.98 -6.41
C PRO A 602 -13.61 11.65 -4.92
N LEU A 603 -12.77 12.22 -4.05
CA LEU A 603 -12.81 11.88 -2.61
C LEU A 603 -13.76 12.76 -1.78
N GLY A 604 -13.86 14.04 -2.14
CA GLY A 604 -14.49 15.08 -1.31
C GLY A 604 -16.02 15.18 -1.41
N PRO A 605 -16.61 15.32 -2.61
CA PRO A 605 -18.04 15.62 -2.80
C PRO A 605 -19.00 14.50 -2.38
N LYS A 606 -19.16 14.35 -1.06
CA LYS A 606 -20.10 13.43 -0.39
C LYS A 606 -21.13 14.27 0.36
N ALA A 607 -22.36 13.77 0.48
CA ALA A 607 -23.47 14.49 1.15
C ALA A 607 -23.06 15.04 2.53
N ARG A 608 -22.46 14.20 3.37
CA ARG A 608 -21.99 14.56 4.72
C ARG A 608 -20.99 15.72 4.76
N ASN A 609 -20.18 15.85 3.71
CA ASN A 609 -19.12 16.85 3.64
C ASN A 609 -19.65 18.18 3.08
N LEU A 610 -20.69 18.13 2.26
CA LEU A 610 -21.28 19.30 1.61
C LEU A 610 -22.47 19.89 2.38
N ASN A 611 -23.08 19.15 3.32
CA ASN A 611 -24.21 19.64 4.11
C ASN A 611 -23.77 20.73 5.12
N ARG A 612 -23.63 21.95 4.61
CA ARG A 612 -23.32 23.20 5.31
C ARG A 612 -23.77 24.39 4.47
N ASP A 613 -23.78 25.56 5.08
CA ASP A 613 -24.04 26.81 4.38
C ASP A 613 -22.78 27.34 3.69
N TYR A 614 -22.98 28.03 2.56
CA TYR A 614 -21.96 28.71 1.78
C TYR A 614 -22.49 30.06 1.29
N ASP A 615 -21.61 31.07 1.26
CA ASP A 615 -21.94 32.43 0.82
C ASP A 615 -21.78 32.57 -0.69
N TYR A 616 -22.88 32.41 -1.41
CA TYR A 616 -22.95 32.64 -2.85
C TYR A 616 -23.16 34.13 -3.16
N ALA A 617 -22.99 34.51 -4.43
CA ALA A 617 -23.14 35.89 -4.88
C ALA A 617 -24.55 36.48 -4.64
N ASP A 618 -25.57 35.63 -4.54
CA ASP A 618 -26.97 35.98 -4.30
C ASP A 618 -27.42 35.79 -2.84
N GLY A 619 -26.57 35.22 -1.98
CA GLY A 619 -26.83 35.05 -0.56
C GLY A 619 -26.25 33.77 0.04
N THR A 620 -26.45 33.58 1.34
CA THR A 620 -26.06 32.37 2.06
C THR A 620 -27.08 31.25 1.80
N HIS A 621 -26.60 30.11 1.30
CA HIS A 621 -27.44 28.94 1.03
C HIS A 621 -26.76 27.65 1.48
N ASN A 622 -27.53 26.67 1.94
CA ASN A 622 -27.03 25.32 2.11
C ASN A 622 -26.60 24.75 0.75
N GLN A 623 -25.40 24.16 0.67
CA GLN A 623 -24.82 23.76 -0.60
C GLN A 623 -25.61 22.65 -1.31
N LEU A 624 -26.16 21.67 -0.58
CA LEU A 624 -26.97 20.61 -1.19
C LEU A 624 -28.26 21.17 -1.80
N ALA A 625 -28.91 22.09 -1.09
CA ALA A 625 -30.09 22.77 -1.57
C ALA A 625 -29.78 23.68 -2.77
N TYR A 626 -28.66 24.42 -2.72
CA TYR A 626 -28.20 25.27 -3.82
C TYR A 626 -27.91 24.46 -5.08
N TRP A 627 -27.16 23.35 -4.96
CA TRP A 627 -26.84 22.46 -6.07
C TRP A 627 -28.11 21.84 -6.69
N SER A 628 -29.10 21.53 -5.86
CA SER A 628 -30.41 21.04 -6.31
C SER A 628 -31.19 22.11 -7.06
N HIS A 629 -31.21 23.35 -6.54
CA HIS A 629 -31.88 24.49 -7.18
C HIS A 629 -31.21 24.88 -8.50
N ALA A 630 -29.88 24.84 -8.56
CA ALA A 630 -29.08 25.07 -9.76
C ALA A 630 -29.21 23.94 -10.80
N GLY A 631 -29.89 22.84 -10.46
CA GLY A 631 -30.12 21.71 -11.36
C GLY A 631 -28.90 20.81 -11.57
N ILE A 632 -27.83 20.96 -10.78
CA ILE A 632 -26.61 20.15 -10.91
C ILE A 632 -26.62 18.90 -10.01
N LEU A 633 -27.58 18.77 -9.10
CA LEU A 633 -27.79 17.61 -8.24
C LEU A 633 -29.26 17.20 -8.23
N SER A 634 -29.55 15.94 -8.53
CA SER A 634 -30.91 15.38 -8.52
C SER A 634 -31.13 14.48 -7.31
N ASP A 635 -32.40 14.36 -6.90
CA ASP A 635 -32.87 13.46 -5.84
C ASP A 635 -32.19 13.67 -4.47
N ALA A 636 -31.67 14.87 -4.22
CA ALA A 636 -31.04 15.20 -2.95
C ALA A 636 -32.07 15.21 -1.81
N ALA A 637 -31.69 14.61 -0.68
CA ALA A 637 -32.42 14.81 0.57
C ALA A 637 -32.38 16.30 0.96
N SER A 638 -33.40 16.75 1.70
CA SER A 638 -33.38 18.11 2.23
C SER A 638 -32.23 18.26 3.26
N PRO A 639 -31.64 19.45 3.42
CA PRO A 639 -30.51 19.66 4.33
C PRO A 639 -30.76 19.20 5.77
N GLU A 640 -32.01 19.22 6.23
CA GLU A 640 -32.41 18.81 7.59
C GLU A 640 -32.36 17.29 7.79
N VAL A 641 -32.41 16.51 6.72
CA VAL A 641 -32.41 15.03 6.74
C VAL A 641 -31.10 14.47 6.20
N ALA A 642 -30.43 15.18 5.30
CA ALA A 642 -29.15 14.77 4.74
C ALA A 642 -28.09 14.60 5.86
N PRO A 643 -27.19 13.61 5.75
CA PRO A 643 -26.12 13.43 6.73
C PRO A 643 -25.22 14.65 6.76
N ARG A 644 -24.59 14.89 7.91
CA ARG A 644 -23.65 15.99 8.15
C ARG A 644 -22.49 15.48 9.00
N ALA A 645 -21.28 15.58 8.49
CA ALA A 645 -20.07 15.32 9.27
C ALA A 645 -19.79 16.53 10.18
N ALA A 646 -19.25 16.26 11.37
CA ALA A 646 -18.73 17.31 12.23
C ALA A 646 -17.54 18.01 11.56
N GLN A 647 -17.32 19.27 11.92
CA GLN A 647 -16.16 20.04 11.49
C GLN A 647 -15.04 19.81 12.51
N SER A 648 -13.88 19.34 12.05
CA SER A 648 -12.80 18.94 12.95
C SER A 648 -12.33 20.08 13.87
N ASP A 649 -12.39 21.31 13.37
CA ASP A 649 -11.94 22.56 14.00
C ASP A 649 -13.02 23.32 14.77
N ASP A 650 -14.31 22.91 14.69
CA ASP A 650 -15.40 23.56 15.43
C ASP A 650 -16.05 22.60 16.45
N PRO A 651 -15.71 22.73 17.76
CA PRO A 651 -16.29 21.93 18.83
C PRO A 651 -17.82 22.04 18.97
N SER A 652 -18.46 23.06 18.39
CA SER A 652 -19.92 23.22 18.44
C SER A 652 -20.66 22.26 17.49
N THR A 653 -19.94 21.62 16.57
CA THR A 653 -20.52 20.80 15.50
C THR A 653 -20.58 19.31 15.79
N GLY A 654 -19.92 18.85 16.86
CA GLY A 654 -19.93 17.43 17.26
C GLY A 654 -18.98 17.11 18.42
N SER A 655 -19.12 15.90 18.94
CA SER A 655 -18.22 15.34 19.96
C SER A 655 -16.77 15.21 19.46
N VAL A 656 -15.83 15.01 20.38
CA VAL A 656 -14.41 14.76 20.05
C VAL A 656 -14.28 13.54 19.14
N ASP A 657 -15.06 12.48 19.39
CA ASP A 657 -15.11 11.31 18.52
C ASP A 657 -15.56 11.71 17.10
N GLU A 658 -16.76 12.27 16.92
CA GLU A 658 -17.28 12.64 15.60
C GLU A 658 -16.34 13.54 14.79
N ARG A 659 -15.71 14.52 15.45
CA ARG A 659 -14.73 15.43 14.83
C ARG A 659 -13.45 14.70 14.42
N SER A 660 -12.94 13.80 15.28
CA SER A 660 -11.76 12.99 14.98
C SER A 660 -12.01 12.01 13.84
N ARG A 661 -13.20 11.40 13.79
CA ARG A 661 -13.62 10.54 12.68
C ARG A 661 -13.73 11.30 11.37
N ALA A 662 -14.25 12.53 11.39
CA ALA A 662 -14.29 13.38 10.20
C ALA A 662 -12.88 13.73 9.71
N TRP A 663 -11.98 14.10 10.61
CA TRP A 663 -10.58 14.39 10.27
C TRP A 663 -9.86 13.17 9.68
N LEU A 664 -9.99 12.00 10.32
CA LEU A 664 -9.40 10.74 9.83
C LEU A 664 -10.00 10.27 8.50
N ASP A 665 -11.30 10.45 8.27
CA ASP A 665 -11.96 10.09 7.00
C ASP A 665 -11.36 10.89 5.84
N VAL A 666 -11.23 12.22 6.02
CA VAL A 666 -10.74 13.12 4.98
C VAL A 666 -9.24 12.95 4.73
N ASN A 667 -8.44 12.81 5.81
CA ASN A 667 -6.99 12.81 5.71
C ASN A 667 -6.34 11.42 5.56
N CYS A 668 -7.03 10.34 5.94
CA CYS A 668 -6.40 9.02 6.03
C CYS A 668 -7.21 7.85 5.45
N ALA A 669 -8.55 7.90 5.47
CA ALA A 669 -9.36 6.73 5.11
C ALA A 669 -9.27 6.30 3.63
N HIS A 670 -8.95 7.23 2.72
CA HIS A 670 -8.74 6.88 1.32
C HIS A 670 -7.56 5.89 1.14
N CYS A 671 -6.53 5.97 1.98
CA CYS A 671 -5.45 4.99 2.06
C CYS A 671 -5.83 3.82 2.98
N HIS A 672 -6.33 4.13 4.17
CA HIS A 672 -6.70 3.17 5.21
C HIS A 672 -8.18 2.83 5.12
N SER A 673 -8.52 1.97 4.17
CA SER A 673 -9.85 1.38 4.01
C SER A 673 -9.71 -0.04 3.46
N ALA A 674 -10.82 -0.77 3.35
CA ALA A 674 -10.83 -2.12 2.79
C ALA A 674 -10.25 -2.22 1.37
N THR A 675 -10.24 -1.13 0.61
CA THR A 675 -9.84 -1.09 -0.81
C THR A 675 -8.77 -0.04 -1.12
N GLY A 676 -8.27 0.66 -0.10
CA GLY A 676 -7.25 1.70 -0.24
C GLY A 676 -5.83 1.15 -0.40
N ALA A 677 -4.87 2.04 -0.66
CA ALA A 677 -3.46 1.69 -0.89
C ALA A 677 -2.76 1.09 0.35
N ALA A 678 -3.27 1.37 1.56
CA ALA A 678 -2.74 0.85 2.81
C ALA A 678 -3.57 -0.32 3.39
N ARG A 679 -4.48 -0.91 2.59
CA ARG A 679 -5.34 -2.03 3.03
C ARG A 679 -4.57 -3.23 3.57
N THR A 680 -3.36 -3.48 3.04
CA THR A 680 -2.45 -4.56 3.48
C THR A 680 -2.00 -4.42 4.93
N SER A 681 -2.12 -3.22 5.52
CA SER A 681 -1.85 -2.99 6.94
C SER A 681 -2.96 -3.51 7.85
N GLY A 682 -4.17 -3.74 7.33
CA GLY A 682 -5.38 -4.06 8.08
C GLY A 682 -5.92 -2.91 8.93
N LEU A 683 -5.52 -1.65 8.68
CA LEU A 683 -6.07 -0.45 9.33
C LEU A 683 -7.12 0.18 8.41
N ASP A 684 -8.32 0.40 8.95
CA ASP A 684 -9.45 1.02 8.27
C ASP A 684 -9.94 2.23 9.09
N LEU A 685 -9.84 3.42 8.53
CA LEU A 685 -10.19 4.70 9.15
C LEU A 685 -11.44 5.33 8.53
N SER A 686 -12.18 4.56 7.72
CA SER A 686 -13.42 5.02 7.09
C SER A 686 -14.43 5.52 8.13
N TYR A 687 -15.12 6.62 7.83
CA TYR A 687 -16.01 7.32 8.78
C TYR A 687 -16.95 6.40 9.59
N HIS A 688 -17.52 5.37 8.94
CA HIS A 688 -18.50 4.48 9.54
C HIS A 688 -17.95 3.18 10.14
N GLN A 689 -16.63 2.93 10.11
CA GLN A 689 -16.03 1.71 10.66
C GLN A 689 -16.31 1.60 12.17
N GLN A 690 -16.68 0.42 12.67
CA GLN A 690 -17.01 0.20 14.09
C GLN A 690 -16.16 -0.89 14.76
N ASP A 691 -15.44 -1.70 13.97
CA ASP A 691 -14.57 -2.75 14.49
C ASP A 691 -13.31 -2.13 15.12
N ALA A 692 -13.20 -2.25 16.45
CA ALA A 692 -12.10 -1.71 17.23
C ALA A 692 -10.72 -2.18 16.73
N THR A 693 -10.59 -3.44 16.31
CA THR A 693 -9.33 -3.99 15.80
C THR A 693 -8.98 -3.36 14.45
N LYS A 694 -9.95 -3.23 13.53
CA LYS A 694 -9.74 -2.55 12.25
C LYS A 694 -9.43 -1.07 12.40
N LEU A 695 -9.94 -0.42 13.45
CA LEU A 695 -9.57 0.96 13.82
C LEU A 695 -8.15 1.09 14.38
N GLY A 696 -7.47 -0.03 14.64
CA GLY A 696 -6.11 -0.04 15.18
C GLY A 696 -6.03 -0.13 16.71
N ILE A 697 -7.16 -0.25 17.41
CA ILE A 697 -7.20 -0.32 18.88
C ILE A 697 -6.59 -1.64 19.35
N MET A 698 -5.47 -1.53 20.09
CA MET A 698 -4.68 -2.66 20.57
C MET A 698 -4.31 -3.67 19.46
N LYS A 699 -4.11 -3.17 18.23
CA LYS A 699 -3.69 -3.95 17.07
C LYS A 699 -2.22 -3.74 16.79
N SER A 700 -1.44 -4.83 16.77
CA SER A 700 -0.02 -4.77 16.42
C SER A 700 0.17 -4.34 14.96
N PRO A 701 1.22 -3.55 14.66
CA PRO A 701 1.51 -3.18 13.28
C PRO A 701 1.99 -4.39 12.49
N VAL A 702 1.49 -4.53 11.26
CA VAL A 702 1.99 -5.53 10.29
C VAL A 702 3.13 -4.91 9.49
N ALA A 703 2.85 -3.83 8.77
CA ALA A 703 3.79 -3.18 7.84
C ALA A 703 4.06 -1.71 8.23
N ALA A 704 4.39 -1.44 9.50
CA ALA A 704 4.68 -0.07 9.94
C ALA A 704 6.17 0.30 9.83
N GLY A 705 7.09 -0.67 9.88
CA GLY A 705 8.53 -0.39 9.85
C GLY A 705 8.93 0.69 10.87
N ARG A 706 9.66 1.70 10.41
CA ARG A 706 10.05 2.87 11.23
C ARG A 706 8.87 3.73 11.68
N GLY A 707 7.76 3.65 10.95
CA GLY A 707 6.49 4.29 11.30
C GLY A 707 5.91 3.82 12.63
N SER A 708 6.37 2.70 13.21
CA SER A 708 5.96 2.30 14.57
C SER A 708 6.53 3.22 15.65
N GLY A 709 7.70 3.83 15.41
CA GLY A 709 8.43 4.59 16.42
C GLY A 709 8.76 3.78 17.69
N GLY A 710 8.88 2.45 17.57
CA GLY A 710 9.10 1.56 18.73
C GLY A 710 7.84 1.19 19.51
N ARG A 711 6.66 1.67 19.09
CA ARG A 711 5.38 1.42 19.78
C ARG A 711 4.78 0.09 19.35
N LYS A 712 3.97 -0.50 20.23
CA LYS A 712 3.44 -1.85 20.04
C LYS A 712 2.11 -1.90 19.29
N PHE A 713 1.29 -0.86 19.36
CA PHE A 713 -0.09 -0.91 18.88
C PHE A 713 -0.49 0.35 18.10
N GLY A 714 -1.38 0.19 17.11
CA GLY A 714 -1.96 1.28 16.34
C GLY A 714 -2.48 2.40 17.22
N ILE A 715 -3.38 2.06 18.14
CA ILE A 715 -3.96 2.93 19.16
C ILE A 715 -3.96 2.18 20.50
N VAL A 716 -3.50 2.85 21.56
CA VAL A 716 -3.61 2.41 22.95
C VAL A 716 -4.58 3.35 23.65
N PRO A 717 -5.80 2.88 24.00
CA PRO A 717 -6.81 3.72 24.67
C PRO A 717 -6.25 4.43 25.92
N GLY A 718 -6.56 5.72 26.07
CA GLY A 718 -6.07 6.55 27.18
C GLY A 718 -4.58 6.91 27.12
N LYS A 719 -3.81 6.38 26.15
CA LYS A 719 -2.35 6.53 26.07
C LYS A 719 -1.90 7.01 24.68
N PRO A 720 -2.12 8.30 24.36
CA PRO A 720 -1.74 8.89 23.08
C PRO A 720 -0.25 8.68 22.75
N ASP A 721 0.64 8.87 23.72
CA ASP A 721 2.09 8.79 23.49
C ASP A 721 2.59 7.35 23.24
N GLU A 722 1.81 6.33 23.59
CA GLU A 722 2.07 4.91 23.29
C GLU A 722 1.46 4.45 21.96
N SER A 723 0.69 5.31 21.27
CA SER A 723 -0.06 4.98 20.06
C SER A 723 0.72 5.29 18.77
N ILE A 724 0.83 4.31 17.87
CA ILE A 724 1.50 4.48 16.56
C ILE A 724 0.82 5.57 15.73
N LEU A 725 -0.52 5.61 15.72
CA LEU A 725 -1.28 6.57 14.92
C LEU A 725 -0.81 8.00 15.20
N LEU A 726 -0.84 8.42 16.47
CA LEU A 726 -0.50 9.79 16.86
C LEU A 726 0.97 10.12 16.58
N TYR A 727 1.90 9.19 16.83
CA TYR A 727 3.31 9.36 16.51
C TYR A 727 3.55 9.68 15.03
N ARG A 728 2.82 9.01 14.13
CA ARG A 728 2.95 9.24 12.69
C ARG A 728 2.34 10.59 12.27
N LEU A 729 1.23 10.99 12.89
CA LEU A 729 0.61 12.31 12.65
C LEU A 729 1.51 13.47 13.12
N ASP A 730 2.29 13.25 14.19
CA ASP A 730 3.21 14.20 14.82
C ASP A 730 4.64 14.14 14.25
N SER A 731 4.82 13.53 13.07
CA SER A 731 6.13 13.41 12.42
C SER A 731 6.15 14.06 11.05
N THR A 732 7.30 14.61 10.68
CA THR A 732 7.63 15.09 9.32
C THR A 732 8.71 14.24 8.66
N GLU A 733 9.19 13.18 9.34
CA GLU A 733 10.20 12.28 8.80
C GLU A 733 9.58 11.42 7.69
N PRO A 734 10.12 11.46 6.45
CA PRO A 734 9.62 10.61 5.37
C PRO A 734 9.76 9.12 5.75
N GLY A 735 8.72 8.34 5.45
CA GLY A 735 8.60 6.94 5.87
C GLY A 735 8.09 6.72 7.29
N VAL A 736 7.97 7.78 8.11
CA VAL A 736 7.26 7.76 9.40
C VAL A 736 5.95 8.52 9.30
N MET A 737 6.00 9.73 8.75
CA MET A 737 4.90 10.68 8.71
C MET A 737 3.64 10.09 8.06
N MET A 738 2.48 10.50 8.56
CA MET A 738 1.18 10.19 7.97
C MET A 738 0.24 11.40 8.07
N PRO A 739 -0.55 11.70 7.02
CA PRO A 739 -0.43 11.15 5.67
C PRO A 739 0.89 11.52 4.97
N GLU A 740 1.37 10.67 4.06
CA GLU A 740 2.65 10.86 3.33
C GLU A 740 2.59 12.02 2.30
N LEU A 741 1.38 12.38 1.86
CA LEU A 741 1.08 13.48 0.95
C LEU A 741 -0.25 14.13 1.38
N PRO A 742 -0.50 15.42 1.09
CA PRO A 742 0.40 16.39 0.48
C PRO A 742 1.14 17.25 1.53
N ARG A 743 1.35 16.75 2.76
CA ARG A 743 1.96 17.54 3.84
C ARG A 743 3.47 17.39 3.95
N ARG A 744 4.13 18.43 4.45
CA ARG A 744 5.50 18.54 4.96
C ARG A 744 5.54 19.03 6.41
N LEU A 745 4.46 19.67 6.86
CA LEU A 745 4.31 20.25 8.19
C LEU A 745 3.40 19.39 9.05
N ILE A 746 3.47 19.60 10.36
CA ILE A 746 2.55 19.00 11.32
C ILE A 746 1.24 19.79 11.30
N ASP A 747 0.12 19.08 11.19
CA ASP A 747 -1.22 19.61 11.48
C ASP A 747 -1.36 19.68 13.01
N GLU A 748 -0.92 20.79 13.62
CA GLU A 748 -0.88 20.93 15.08
C GLU A 748 -2.27 20.77 15.70
N GLU A 749 -3.29 21.32 15.04
CA GLU A 749 -4.69 21.26 15.44
C GLU A 749 -5.27 19.83 15.29
N GLY A 750 -5.01 19.18 14.16
CA GLY A 750 -5.41 17.79 13.93
C GLY A 750 -4.75 16.82 14.91
N VAL A 751 -3.45 16.98 15.19
CA VAL A 751 -2.73 16.19 16.19
C VAL A 751 -3.32 16.39 17.59
N ALA A 752 -3.65 17.63 17.98
CA ALA A 752 -4.29 17.91 19.26
C ALA A 752 -5.66 17.24 19.38
N LEU A 753 -6.48 17.28 18.31
CA LEU A 753 -7.78 16.61 18.26
C LEU A 753 -7.66 15.09 18.41
N ILE A 754 -6.77 14.45 17.65
CA ILE A 754 -6.58 12.99 17.72
C ILE A 754 -5.97 12.56 19.07
N ARG A 755 -5.10 13.39 19.67
CA ARG A 755 -4.60 13.17 21.02
C ARG A 755 -5.75 13.16 22.03
N GLU A 756 -6.59 14.19 22.03
CA GLU A 756 -7.74 14.29 22.92
C GLU A 756 -8.69 13.08 22.73
N TRP A 757 -8.90 12.66 21.49
CA TRP A 757 -9.71 11.48 21.17
C TRP A 757 -9.18 10.20 21.81
N ILE A 758 -7.87 9.94 21.68
CA ILE A 758 -7.23 8.76 22.28
C ILE A 758 -7.29 8.82 23.82
N GLU A 759 -7.06 10.00 24.41
CA GLU A 759 -7.15 10.21 25.88
C GLU A 759 -8.55 9.91 26.43
N GLN A 760 -9.60 10.22 25.67
CA GLN A 760 -10.99 9.98 26.06
C GLN A 760 -11.49 8.56 25.77
N MET A 761 -10.70 7.73 25.08
CA MET A 761 -11.10 6.35 24.82
C MET A 761 -11.18 5.56 26.13
N PRO A 762 -12.25 4.77 26.35
CA PRO A 762 -12.34 3.90 27.51
C PRO A 762 -11.19 2.89 27.48
N ASP A 763 -10.51 2.76 28.62
CA ASP A 763 -9.36 1.88 28.77
C ASP A 763 -9.81 0.42 28.65
N HIS A 764 -9.70 -0.14 27.44
CA HIS A 764 -9.95 -1.55 27.17
C HIS A 764 -8.66 -2.34 27.37
N HIS A 765 -8.00 -2.19 28.53
CA HIS A 765 -7.14 -3.24 29.00
C HIS A 765 -8.02 -4.49 29.20
N PRO A 766 -7.76 -5.60 28.48
CA PRO A 766 -8.27 -6.88 28.96
C PRO A 766 -7.66 -7.05 30.35
N THR A 767 -8.49 -6.95 31.39
CA THR A 767 -8.12 -7.42 32.70
C THR A 767 -7.77 -8.90 32.52
N ILE A 768 -6.47 -9.20 32.48
CA ILE A 768 -6.02 -10.53 32.87
C ILE A 768 -6.54 -10.65 34.28
N ASN A 769 -7.58 -11.46 34.47
CA ASN A 769 -8.11 -11.73 35.79
C ASN A 769 -7.03 -12.54 36.52
N THR A 770 -6.12 -11.85 37.20
CA THR A 770 -5.07 -12.47 38.01
C THR A 770 -5.61 -13.00 39.34
N ASN A 771 -6.93 -13.00 39.52
CA ASN A 771 -7.59 -13.62 40.65
C ASN A 771 -8.30 -14.87 40.13
N GLY A 772 -7.67 -16.02 40.35
CA GLY A 772 -8.20 -17.31 39.97
C GLY A 772 -9.53 -17.61 40.65
N GLU A 773 -10.50 -18.01 39.82
CA GLU A 773 -11.50 -19.05 40.09
C GLU A 773 -11.74 -19.85 38.81
#